data_AF-A0A6C0LVW5-F1
#
_entry.id   AF-A0A6C0LVW5-F1
#
_cell.length_a   1.000
_cell.length_b   1.000
_cell.length_c   1.000
_cell.angle_alpha   90.00
_cell.angle_beta   90.00
_cell.angle_gamma   90.00
#
_symmetry.space_group_name_H-M   'P 1'
#
loop_
_entity.id
_entity.type
_entity.pdbx_description
1 polymer ?
#
loop_
_entity_poly.entity_id
_entity_poly.type
_entity_poly.pdbx_seq_one_letter_code
_entity_poly.pdbx_strand_id
1 'polypeptide(L)'
;MTTKPDFYETIAECEKNMKGRKREVLPTNPRYINFKQNIFTAGDEDQFQERRDATNGDICEKEITIPHTNLYNDQSFKVWDKNIDIPATSVINTFRYIFNKFKKGIFVKIKGGKVSVFLPFSKSKFHNEWSSKVEIPQSFKNLDSFLNSKSGKYKYNPKTVNHNMSEWYANNCLVKYDIDSKTQLTKEGDTNVATIKNMFEELCKNREIPDIEFFINRRDFPLITRNGTEPYTGIWGDNTPLVSHNYEKFTPIISMCKTDEYADVLSPTHEDWARTQSKKNHYFTGSCSDYNIKFNTPWNQKKPTAVFRGRSTGCGVTIDTNPRLKIAHISYMEKGDDQLLDAGIIGNWNNRVRKLSGSSYLQNIHIENERYIDSDGKISFGLLKPLSRVEQSGYKYIVNIDGHVSAFRLSMELGMGSVILLVKSNWKMWYSHMLKPYEHFVPVKEDLSDLLSQIQWCRDNDDKCQEIVHNSTVFFNTYIQEEGIFDYLQKTLIDLKKQMGVYLYNTKSPLSHQIESELKSLTLSFPETTKSFSDINEIPYIGRCFGLLQGVHQILNISQQSSFPTNLINNGVLTLTSIIFRNKMGIINKYRLGKKNPFDLVIKRTTDVHKKLEHIHEAFVGTKAINGLLKFIPNFAYTFGLFSDKDGGINLINEFIPGITFFQYLNGKTFNFDEYIFIILQLCMTIETAQHHCSLVHYDLLPWNIILYRPPKPVIIDYIFGGKVVRISTKVIPVIIDYGKSHVIVDGKHHGFIDMFRVSTIQDMLMIMLKSMRIIVENQRINKTDLYTLLSISNFVSNTRYHRDKFTSIISLKNFLKDHTSYTSLISEPKYELEQRTSKDLFYYVLKIAKPRKWKWLNIGTVPVYKSFMDLGNSRQVFEYIMSNSDEERGQSYFNVFSRLKHCTIPQPNNLLLIYYTVQELYHNIETVKEQMVDFLDRTCKKRRYNGNILEPMSRDVYLKAYNNCIDFIERVYRPKILAEKREKPIEYFINGDFSRLIHAPYTEETFLTPDLIVELLSTSDNNSVDLTSYREIVILILKNNGPYQLDRRDKEYYMENFNSLLSTNPLNMQNNVANVNTLYDLSYKVYSNDLSAMDKSCNLSLKFVEEYTRILEIIKTFI
;
A
#
# COMPACT_ATOMS: atom_id res chain seq x y z
N MET A 1 1.86 -8.94 26.01
CA MET A 1 3.08 -8.11 26.07
C MET A 1 2.74 -6.89 26.90
N THR A 2 3.45 -6.61 27.99
CA THR A 2 3.18 -5.47 28.87
C THR A 2 3.59 -4.17 28.18
N THR A 3 2.61 -3.35 27.81
CA THR A 3 2.82 -1.97 27.33
C THR A 3 3.30 -1.10 28.49
N LYS A 4 4.24 -0.19 28.23
CA LYS A 4 4.68 0.78 29.25
C LYS A 4 3.55 1.77 29.54
N PRO A 5 3.49 2.32 30.76
CA PRO A 5 2.50 3.34 31.06
C PRO A 5 2.81 4.64 30.31
N ASP A 6 1.78 5.45 30.06
CA ASP A 6 1.90 6.75 29.38
C ASP A 6 2.59 7.80 30.27
N PHE A 7 2.42 7.70 31.59
CA PHE A 7 3.06 8.53 32.61
C PHE A 7 3.49 7.69 33.81
N TYR A 8 4.25 8.30 34.72
CA TYR A 8 4.71 7.71 35.97
C TYR A 8 4.27 8.57 37.14
N GLU A 9 4.01 7.96 38.30
CA GLU A 9 3.55 8.67 39.51
C GLU A 9 4.70 9.33 40.28
N THR A 10 5.96 9.01 39.94
CA THR A 10 7.13 9.62 40.57
C THR A 10 8.20 10.02 39.54
N ILE A 11 8.89 11.12 39.82
CA ILE A 11 10.01 11.61 39.00
C ILE A 11 11.13 10.56 38.95
N ALA A 12 11.45 9.93 40.09
CA ALA A 12 12.49 8.92 40.17
C ALA A 12 12.21 7.73 39.24
N GLU A 13 10.95 7.29 39.17
CA GLU A 13 10.53 6.23 38.26
C GLU A 13 10.56 6.68 36.79
N CYS A 14 10.09 7.90 36.50
CA CYS A 14 10.18 8.49 35.17
C CYS A 14 11.64 8.56 34.69
N GLU A 15 12.55 9.07 35.53
CA GLU A 15 13.96 9.22 35.22
C GLU A 15 14.67 7.87 35.06
N LYS A 16 14.35 6.88 35.91
CA LYS A 16 14.85 5.50 35.80
C LYS A 16 14.50 4.92 34.43
N ASN A 17 13.26 5.15 33.97
CA ASN A 17 12.77 4.70 32.67
C ASN A 17 13.25 5.58 31.48
N MET A 18 13.82 6.76 31.77
CA MET A 18 14.48 7.64 30.80
C MET A 18 15.98 7.30 30.59
N LYS A 19 16.73 6.98 31.65
CA LYS A 19 18.23 6.86 31.65
C LYS A 19 18.79 5.46 31.32
N GLY A 20 17.97 4.41 31.23
CA GLY A 20 18.43 3.04 31.01
C GLY A 20 19.10 2.77 29.65
N ARG A 21 20.45 2.73 29.60
CA ARG A 21 21.27 2.35 28.43
C ARG A 21 21.12 0.87 27.99
N LYS A 22 20.46 0.03 28.78
CA LYS A 22 20.07 -1.36 28.46
C LYS A 22 18.55 -1.48 28.30
N ARG A 23 17.97 -0.62 27.45
CA ARG A 23 16.54 -0.63 27.15
C ARG A 23 16.25 -1.88 26.30
N GLU A 24 15.62 -2.91 26.86
CA GLU A 24 14.87 -3.90 26.06
C GLU A 24 13.74 -3.13 25.39
N VAL A 25 14.02 -2.54 24.23
CA VAL A 25 12.97 -1.90 23.45
C VAL A 25 12.32 -2.98 22.63
N LEU A 26 11.17 -3.47 23.12
CA LEU A 26 10.32 -4.34 22.32
C LEU A 26 9.90 -3.56 21.07
N PRO A 27 10.12 -4.10 19.86
CA PRO A 27 9.62 -3.49 18.64
C PRO A 27 8.08 -3.51 18.70
N THR A 28 7.45 -2.35 18.86
CA THR A 28 5.98 -2.23 18.84
C THR A 28 5.43 -2.37 17.44
N ASN A 29 6.25 -2.09 16.42
CA ASN A 29 5.93 -2.37 15.03
C ASN A 29 6.73 -3.60 14.53
N PRO A 30 6.08 -4.73 14.23
CA PRO A 30 6.78 -5.94 13.78
C PRO A 30 7.34 -5.81 12.35
N ARG A 31 6.84 -4.87 11.54
CA ARG A 31 7.28 -4.64 10.16
C ARG A 31 8.58 -3.82 10.08
N TYR A 32 8.79 -2.91 11.05
CA TYR A 32 9.92 -1.98 11.05
C TYR A 32 10.73 -2.04 12.35
N ILE A 33 11.87 -2.75 12.33
CA ILE A 33 12.69 -2.99 13.53
C ILE A 33 13.30 -1.73 14.18
N ASN A 34 13.44 -0.63 13.43
CA ASN A 34 13.89 0.65 13.96
C ASN A 34 12.77 1.41 14.71
N PHE A 35 11.53 0.92 14.66
CA PHE A 35 10.40 1.51 15.35
C PHE A 35 10.34 0.94 16.77
N LYS A 36 11.00 1.68 17.65
CA LYS A 36 11.28 1.36 19.05
C LYS A 36 10.42 2.21 19.99
N GLN A 37 9.25 2.61 19.51
CA GLN A 37 8.32 3.46 20.22
C GLN A 37 7.50 2.68 21.26
N ASN A 38 6.96 3.35 22.28
CA ASN A 38 6.02 2.81 23.28
C ASN A 38 4.62 2.58 22.68
N ILE A 39 4.16 3.49 21.81
CA ILE A 39 2.88 3.41 21.11
C ILE A 39 3.15 2.92 19.68
N PHE A 40 2.30 2.02 19.17
CA PHE A 40 2.40 1.57 17.79
C PHE A 40 2.44 2.77 16.85
N THR A 41 3.45 2.82 15.98
CA THR A 41 3.59 3.87 14.97
C THR A 41 3.51 3.25 13.59
N ALA A 42 2.55 3.69 12.76
CA ALA A 42 2.44 3.23 11.37
C ALA A 42 3.65 3.69 10.55
N GLY A 43 4.30 2.77 9.84
CA GLY A 43 5.53 3.02 9.07
C GLY A 43 5.31 3.18 7.56
N ASP A 44 4.12 2.82 7.08
CA ASP A 44 3.62 2.87 5.71
C ASP A 44 2.10 3.14 5.70
N GLU A 45 1.56 3.34 4.50
CA GLU A 45 0.15 3.63 4.28
C GLU A 45 -0.76 2.44 4.61
N ASP A 46 -0.34 1.20 4.32
CA ASP A 46 -1.12 -0.01 4.67
C ASP A 46 -1.39 -0.08 6.18
N GLN A 47 -0.35 0.12 7.00
CA GLN A 47 -0.49 0.11 8.45
C GLN A 47 -1.36 1.25 8.98
N PHE A 48 -1.45 2.36 8.24
CA PHE A 48 -2.35 3.47 8.54
C PHE A 48 -3.80 3.09 8.21
N GLN A 49 -4.06 2.61 6.99
CA GLN A 49 -5.40 2.17 6.56
C GLN A 49 -5.95 1.05 7.48
N GLU A 50 -5.12 0.09 7.87
CA GLU A 50 -5.49 -1.00 8.79
C GLU A 50 -5.95 -0.50 10.18
N ARG A 51 -5.43 0.64 10.64
CA ARG A 51 -5.59 1.11 12.04
C ARG A 51 -6.34 2.42 12.21
N ARG A 52 -6.65 3.14 11.12
CA ARG A 52 -7.36 4.43 11.22
C ARG A 52 -8.82 4.30 11.62
N ASP A 53 -9.41 3.11 11.57
CA ASP A 53 -10.85 2.86 11.75
C ASP A 53 -11.71 3.69 10.78
N ALA A 54 -12.09 3.08 9.65
CA ALA A 54 -12.95 3.70 8.64
C ALA A 54 -14.45 3.52 8.90
N THR A 55 -14.89 3.42 10.16
CA THR A 55 -16.32 3.33 10.51
C THR A 55 -16.94 4.69 10.80
N ASN A 56 -18.22 4.89 10.48
CA ASN A 56 -18.94 6.12 10.82
C ASN A 56 -19.16 6.25 12.33
N GLY A 57 -19.18 7.50 12.81
CA GLY A 57 -19.73 7.87 14.11
C GLY A 57 -21.26 7.80 14.13
N ASP A 58 -21.88 8.29 15.20
CA ASP A 58 -23.33 8.51 15.17
C ASP A 58 -23.64 9.74 14.29
N ILE A 59 -24.40 9.53 13.21
CA ILE A 59 -24.77 10.57 12.24
C ILE A 59 -25.78 11.54 12.86
N CYS A 60 -26.52 11.07 13.87
CA CYS A 60 -27.62 11.77 14.50
C CYS A 60 -27.27 12.27 15.90
N GLU A 61 -25.96 12.45 16.18
CA GLU A 61 -25.52 13.11 17.40
C GLU A 61 -26.23 14.45 17.56
N LYS A 62 -26.80 14.66 18.74
CA LYS A 62 -27.37 15.96 19.11
C LYS A 62 -26.25 16.99 19.09
N GLU A 63 -26.56 18.17 18.56
CA GLU A 63 -25.60 19.28 18.59
C GLU A 63 -25.16 19.54 20.03
N ILE A 64 -23.86 19.41 20.28
CA ILE A 64 -23.29 19.64 21.60
C ILE A 64 -23.33 21.13 21.86
N THR A 65 -24.13 21.53 22.85
CA THR A 65 -24.21 22.93 23.28
C THR A 65 -23.03 23.22 24.21
N ILE A 66 -22.28 24.26 23.90
CA ILE A 66 -21.16 24.69 24.72
C ILE A 66 -21.73 25.35 25.98
N PRO A 67 -21.30 24.93 27.19
CA PRO A 67 -21.77 25.56 28.42
C PRO A 67 -21.46 27.06 28.43
N HIS A 68 -22.39 27.89 28.93
CA HIS A 68 -22.15 29.33 29.12
C HIS A 68 -20.97 29.62 30.06
N THR A 69 -20.58 28.65 30.88
CA THR A 69 -19.41 28.73 31.78
C THR A 69 -18.08 28.48 31.06
N ASN A 70 -18.08 28.03 29.80
CA ASN A 70 -16.86 27.81 29.04
C ASN A 70 -16.16 29.15 28.77
N LEU A 71 -14.89 29.27 29.17
CA LEU A 71 -14.11 30.51 29.10
C LEU A 71 -13.91 31.06 27.68
N TYR A 72 -14.17 30.25 26.65
CA TYR A 72 -13.90 30.57 25.24
C TYR A 72 -15.18 30.65 24.40
N ASN A 73 -16.36 30.67 25.03
CA ASN A 73 -17.65 30.62 24.34
C ASN A 73 -17.81 31.74 23.28
N ASP A 74 -17.39 32.96 23.61
CA ASP A 74 -17.54 34.14 22.75
C ASP A 74 -16.43 34.30 21.70
N GLN A 75 -15.48 33.37 21.63
CA GLN A 75 -14.36 33.48 20.68
C GLN A 75 -14.77 33.07 19.27
N SER A 76 -14.44 33.94 18.30
CA SER A 76 -14.61 33.66 16.88
C SER A 76 -13.61 32.62 16.40
N PHE A 77 -14.09 31.62 15.67
CA PHE A 77 -13.26 30.59 15.06
C PHE A 77 -13.00 30.90 13.57
N LYS A 78 -11.74 31.15 13.20
CA LYS A 78 -11.37 31.45 11.80
C LYS A 78 -11.13 30.17 11.01
N VAL A 79 -12.04 29.89 10.11
CA VAL A 79 -12.05 28.69 9.27
C VAL A 79 -11.10 28.85 8.07
N TRP A 80 -10.71 27.73 7.48
CA TRP A 80 -10.05 27.68 6.18
C TRP A 80 -10.98 26.95 5.22
N ASP A 81 -11.22 27.48 4.02
CA ASP A 81 -12.24 26.98 3.09
C ASP A 81 -12.02 25.51 2.69
N LYS A 82 -10.77 25.03 2.74
CA LYS A 82 -10.44 23.63 2.49
C LYS A 82 -10.77 22.68 3.65
N ASN A 83 -11.20 23.20 4.81
CA ASN A 83 -11.71 22.44 5.96
C ASN A 83 -13.24 22.52 6.12
N ILE A 84 -13.94 23.19 5.18
CA ILE A 84 -15.41 23.28 5.18
C ILE A 84 -15.99 22.11 4.37
N ASP A 85 -17.04 21.46 4.89
CA ASP A 85 -17.78 20.37 4.23
C ASP A 85 -16.85 19.35 3.56
N ILE A 86 -16.01 18.71 4.38
CA ILE A 86 -14.96 17.85 3.87
C ILE A 86 -15.53 16.47 3.52
N PRO A 87 -15.14 15.84 2.39
CA PRO A 87 -15.45 14.44 2.14
C PRO A 87 -14.55 13.53 2.99
N ALA A 88 -14.96 12.28 3.20
CA ALA A 88 -14.18 11.28 3.94
C ALA A 88 -12.80 11.00 3.30
N THR A 89 -12.63 11.25 1.99
CA THR A 89 -11.34 11.19 1.28
C THR A 89 -10.30 12.20 1.81
N SER A 90 -10.75 13.28 2.46
CA SER A 90 -9.85 14.31 3.03
C SER A 90 -8.91 13.75 4.10
N VAL A 91 -9.31 12.67 4.78
CA VAL A 91 -8.49 12.00 5.80
C VAL A 91 -7.26 11.37 5.16
N ILE A 92 -7.43 10.63 4.06
CA ILE A 92 -6.29 10.01 3.38
C ILE A 92 -5.44 11.05 2.64
N ASN A 93 -6.05 12.09 2.09
CA ASN A 93 -5.35 13.22 1.48
C ASN A 93 -4.40 13.91 2.48
N THR A 94 -4.90 14.20 3.67
CA THR A 94 -4.13 14.87 4.74
C THR A 94 -3.05 13.95 5.29
N PHE A 95 -3.35 12.65 5.47
CA PHE A 95 -2.33 11.66 5.82
C PHE A 95 -1.21 11.65 4.77
N ARG A 96 -1.52 11.47 3.48
CA ARG A 96 -0.53 11.41 2.39
C ARG A 96 0.29 12.71 2.34
N TYR A 97 -0.33 13.87 2.54
CA TYR A 97 0.36 15.16 2.64
C TYR A 97 1.40 15.16 3.77
N ILE A 98 1.00 14.87 5.01
CA ILE A 98 1.92 14.89 6.17
C ILE A 98 2.98 13.79 6.05
N PHE A 99 2.57 12.58 5.66
CA PHE A 99 3.40 11.40 5.59
C PHE A 99 4.52 11.52 4.54
N ASN A 100 4.19 12.07 3.36
CA ASN A 100 5.13 12.20 2.26
C ASN A 100 5.96 13.49 2.31
N LYS A 101 5.43 14.61 2.83
CA LYS A 101 6.17 15.89 2.87
C LYS A 101 6.89 16.16 4.20
N PHE A 102 6.31 15.75 5.33
CA PHE A 102 6.83 16.07 6.67
C PHE A 102 7.24 14.86 7.50
N LYS A 103 7.16 13.67 6.88
CA LYS A 103 7.53 12.36 7.41
C LYS A 103 6.58 11.81 8.48
N LYS A 104 6.10 12.63 9.42
CA LYS A 104 5.43 12.12 10.63
C LYS A 104 4.35 13.06 11.19
N GLY A 105 3.33 12.45 11.78
CA GLY A 105 2.19 13.10 12.43
C GLY A 105 1.48 12.14 13.38
N ILE A 106 0.32 12.53 13.89
CA ILE A 106 -0.58 11.68 14.68
C ILE A 106 -1.98 11.86 14.10
N PHE A 107 -2.67 10.76 13.81
CA PHE A 107 -4.09 10.77 13.51
C PHE A 107 -4.89 10.47 14.77
N VAL A 108 -5.94 11.25 15.01
CA VAL A 108 -6.83 11.08 16.16
C VAL A 108 -8.26 10.99 15.67
N LYS A 109 -8.98 10.00 16.18
CA LYS A 109 -10.42 9.85 16.02
C LYS A 109 -11.05 9.83 17.39
N ILE A 110 -12.03 10.70 17.60
CA ILE A 110 -12.92 10.69 18.74
C ILE A 110 -14.25 10.11 18.25
N LYS A 111 -14.72 9.06 18.93
CA LYS A 111 -15.97 8.37 18.62
C LYS A 111 -16.70 7.98 19.92
N GLY A 112 -17.97 8.36 20.07
CA GLY A 112 -18.78 8.10 21.25
C GLY A 112 -18.19 8.69 22.53
N GLY A 113 -17.70 9.93 22.44
CA GLY A 113 -17.07 10.64 23.58
C GLY A 113 -15.77 10.01 24.09
N LYS A 114 -15.08 9.20 23.27
CA LYS A 114 -13.80 8.57 23.63
C LYS A 114 -12.81 8.68 22.48
N VAL A 115 -11.51 8.77 22.80
CA VAL A 115 -10.44 8.61 21.82
C VAL A 115 -10.43 7.15 21.34
N SER A 116 -11.08 6.88 20.21
CA SER A 116 -11.21 5.53 19.64
C SER A 116 -9.97 5.13 18.86
N VAL A 117 -9.30 6.10 18.23
CA VAL A 117 -8.02 5.91 17.56
C VAL A 117 -7.05 7.01 17.96
N PHE A 118 -5.86 6.59 18.40
CA PHE A 118 -4.69 7.44 18.56
C PHE A 118 -3.51 6.79 17.83
N LEU A 119 -3.22 7.25 16.62
CA LEU A 119 -2.30 6.58 15.71
C LEU A 119 -1.15 7.51 15.28
N PRO A 120 0.00 7.47 15.96
CA PRO A 120 1.23 8.04 15.43
C PRO A 120 1.63 7.38 14.12
N PHE A 121 2.18 8.14 13.19
CA PHE A 121 2.75 7.61 11.96
C PHE A 121 4.09 8.27 11.62
N SER A 122 4.98 7.54 10.95
CA SER A 122 6.28 8.03 10.50
C SER A 122 6.74 7.25 9.27
N LYS A 123 6.93 7.90 8.12
CA LYS A 123 7.35 7.24 6.89
C LYS A 123 8.72 6.59 7.04
N SER A 124 8.77 5.26 6.99
CA SER A 124 9.99 4.49 7.25
C SER A 124 11.08 4.79 6.20
N LYS A 125 10.70 4.82 4.92
CA LYS A 125 11.53 5.21 3.77
C LYS A 125 11.16 6.61 3.28
N PHE A 126 11.56 7.63 4.04
CA PHE A 126 11.24 9.02 3.72
C PHE A 126 12.16 9.56 2.62
N HIS A 127 11.58 10.21 1.62
CA HIS A 127 12.30 10.98 0.61
C HIS A 127 11.68 12.38 0.55
N ASN A 128 12.51 13.41 0.63
CA ASN A 128 12.10 14.79 0.47
C ASN A 128 12.14 15.24 -1.00
N GLU A 129 11.43 16.33 -1.26
CA GLU A 129 11.29 16.93 -2.60
C GLU A 129 12.20 18.16 -2.79
N TRP A 130 13.03 18.47 -1.79
CA TRP A 130 13.80 19.72 -1.73
C TRP A 130 15.33 19.50 -1.66
N SER A 131 15.82 18.28 -1.74
CA SER A 131 17.26 17.99 -1.70
C SER A 131 18.05 18.72 -2.80
N SER A 132 17.43 18.99 -3.95
CA SER A 132 18.01 19.81 -5.03
C SER A 132 18.13 21.30 -4.70
N LYS A 133 17.54 21.77 -3.59
CA LYS A 133 17.60 23.16 -3.09
C LYS A 133 18.67 23.35 -2.00
N VAL A 134 19.45 22.30 -1.72
CA VAL A 134 20.40 22.27 -0.61
C VAL A 134 21.79 21.92 -1.13
N GLU A 135 22.75 22.78 -0.83
CA GLU A 135 24.14 22.65 -1.23
C GLU A 135 25.08 22.75 -0.03
N ILE A 136 26.25 22.11 -0.13
CA ILE A 136 27.34 22.29 0.84
C ILE A 136 28.10 23.56 0.46
N PRO A 137 28.42 24.46 1.41
CA PRO A 137 29.19 25.67 1.08
C PRO A 137 30.53 25.33 0.40
N GLN A 138 30.90 26.12 -0.59
CA GLN A 138 32.11 25.90 -1.41
C GLN A 138 33.41 25.93 -0.59
N SER A 139 33.42 26.58 0.57
CA SER A 139 34.55 26.59 1.50
C SER A 139 34.83 25.22 2.14
N PHE A 140 33.93 24.24 2.00
CA PHE A 140 34.08 22.88 2.51
C PHE A 140 34.20 21.86 1.38
N LYS A 141 35.14 20.93 1.51
CA LYS A 141 35.38 19.88 0.52
C LYS A 141 34.18 18.94 0.33
N ASN A 142 33.48 18.64 1.42
CA ASN A 142 32.35 17.72 1.46
C ASN A 142 31.51 17.91 2.75
N LEU A 143 30.41 17.17 2.84
CA LEU A 143 29.49 17.23 3.99
C LEU A 143 30.21 16.96 5.32
N ASP A 144 31.13 15.97 5.35
CA ASP A 144 31.84 15.60 6.57
C ASP A 144 32.72 16.74 7.07
N SER A 145 33.42 17.43 6.18
CA SER A 145 34.24 18.59 6.53
C SER A 145 33.40 19.74 7.10
N PHE A 146 32.20 19.97 6.55
CA PHE A 146 31.25 20.95 7.07
C PHE A 146 30.64 20.55 8.43
N LEU A 147 30.31 19.27 8.61
CA LEU A 147 29.74 18.78 9.87
C LEU A 147 30.78 18.70 10.99
N ASN A 148 32.05 18.47 10.65
CA ASN A 148 33.16 18.42 11.58
C ASN A 148 33.63 19.82 12.03
N SER A 149 33.36 20.87 11.25
CA SER A 149 33.75 22.25 11.60
C SER A 149 32.87 22.90 12.68
N LYS A 150 31.89 22.18 13.22
CA LYS A 150 30.95 22.68 14.23
C LYS A 150 31.65 22.90 15.58
N SER A 151 31.47 24.08 16.16
CA SER A 151 31.98 24.43 17.49
C SER A 151 31.18 23.70 18.58
N GLY A 152 31.79 22.78 19.35
CA GLY A 152 31.13 22.22 20.54
C GLY A 152 31.64 20.87 21.05
N LYS A 153 31.03 20.39 22.14
CA LYS A 153 31.45 19.20 22.93
C LYS A 153 31.13 17.84 22.27
N TYR A 154 30.35 17.81 21.19
CA TYR A 154 29.96 16.57 20.52
C TYR A 154 30.98 16.19 19.44
N LYS A 155 31.67 15.06 19.64
CA LYS A 155 32.58 14.51 18.62
C LYS A 155 31.79 14.13 17.37
N TYR A 156 32.22 14.67 16.23
CA TYR A 156 31.73 14.25 14.92
C TYR A 156 31.86 12.73 14.77
N ASN A 157 30.80 12.06 14.33
CA ASN A 157 30.80 10.64 14.03
C ASN A 157 30.22 10.41 12.63
N PRO A 158 31.07 10.07 11.64
CA PRO A 158 30.59 9.86 10.27
C PRO A 158 29.59 8.69 10.17
N LYS A 159 29.66 7.70 11.07
CA LYS A 159 28.75 6.54 11.06
C LYS A 159 27.30 6.89 11.41
N THR A 160 27.04 8.10 11.89
CA THR A 160 25.69 8.58 12.21
C THR A 160 25.17 9.60 11.21
N VAL A 161 25.89 9.85 10.12
CA VAL A 161 25.51 10.82 9.08
C VAL A 161 24.85 10.08 7.92
N ASN A 162 23.65 10.51 7.55
CA ASN A 162 23.07 10.12 6.27
C ASN A 162 23.63 11.01 5.16
N HIS A 163 24.45 10.44 4.28
CA HIS A 163 25.00 11.18 3.14
C HIS A 163 23.99 11.38 2.01
N ASN A 164 22.88 10.66 2.03
CA ASN A 164 21.80 10.87 1.07
C ASN A 164 20.88 12.01 1.54
N MET A 165 21.09 13.20 0.99
CA MET A 165 20.29 14.38 1.35
C MET A 165 18.81 14.24 0.97
N SER A 166 18.45 13.38 0.01
CA SER A 166 17.04 13.14 -0.31
C SER A 166 16.30 12.43 0.82
N GLU A 167 16.98 11.77 1.75
CA GLU A 167 16.34 11.09 2.89
C GLU A 167 16.24 11.97 4.14
N TRP A 168 16.75 13.20 4.08
CA TRP A 168 16.70 14.13 5.19
C TRP A 168 15.29 14.66 5.38
N TYR A 169 14.96 15.06 6.60
CA TYR A 169 13.72 15.75 6.89
C TYR A 169 14.00 17.08 7.60
N ALA A 170 13.04 17.99 7.55
CA ALA A 170 13.19 19.34 8.05
C ALA A 170 12.13 19.73 9.09
N ASN A 171 12.41 20.84 9.77
CA ASN A 171 11.48 21.62 10.57
C ASN A 171 11.71 23.09 10.21
N ASN A 172 11.04 23.54 9.15
CA ASN A 172 11.36 24.76 8.42
C ASN A 172 12.84 24.87 8.04
N CYS A 173 13.57 25.84 8.61
CA CYS A 173 14.98 26.09 8.32
C CYS A 173 15.93 25.05 8.92
N LEU A 174 15.48 24.17 9.82
CA LEU A 174 16.33 23.17 10.46
C LEU A 174 16.28 21.86 9.69
N VAL A 175 17.43 21.33 9.30
CA VAL A 175 17.53 20.02 8.61
C VAL A 175 18.11 18.95 9.54
N LYS A 176 17.64 17.72 9.37
CA LYS A 176 18.10 16.56 10.14
C LYS A 176 18.60 15.44 9.24
N TYR A 177 19.84 15.03 9.51
CA TYR A 177 20.61 14.05 8.75
C TYR A 177 20.98 12.80 9.57
N ASP A 178 20.62 12.75 10.86
CA ASP A 178 21.12 11.70 11.77
C ASP A 178 20.46 10.34 11.52
N ILE A 179 21.29 9.29 11.44
CA ILE A 179 20.88 7.88 11.37
C ILE A 179 21.47 7.06 12.54
N ASP A 180 20.91 5.87 12.75
CA ASP A 180 21.46 4.89 13.67
C ASP A 180 22.70 4.21 13.07
N SER A 181 23.81 4.20 13.81
CA SER A 181 25.07 3.65 13.31
C SER A 181 25.02 2.13 13.08
N LYS A 182 24.10 1.40 13.73
CA LYS A 182 23.96 -0.05 13.56
C LYS A 182 22.98 -0.40 12.46
N THR A 183 21.79 0.22 12.47
CA THR A 183 20.74 -0.13 11.50
C THR A 183 20.84 0.65 10.19
N GLN A 184 21.61 1.75 10.17
CA GLN A 184 21.68 2.70 9.05
C GLN A 184 20.30 3.24 8.66
N LEU A 185 19.38 3.33 9.62
CA LEU A 185 18.03 3.87 9.45
C LEU A 185 17.85 5.11 10.33
N THR A 186 16.90 5.97 9.94
CA THR A 186 16.51 7.14 10.74
C THR A 186 16.04 6.69 12.13
N LYS A 187 16.55 7.38 13.16
CA LYS A 187 16.13 7.15 14.55
C LYS A 187 14.73 7.71 14.77
N GLU A 188 13.80 6.85 15.14
CA GLU A 188 12.46 7.24 15.57
C GLU A 188 12.38 7.42 17.09
N GLY A 189 11.43 8.24 17.55
CA GLY A 189 11.26 8.53 18.97
C GLY A 189 9.86 9.05 19.32
N ASP A 190 9.53 8.94 20.60
CA ASP A 190 8.20 9.21 21.18
C ASP A 190 8.10 10.50 21.96
N THR A 191 9.01 11.45 21.71
CA THR A 191 8.97 12.73 22.40
C THR A 191 7.55 13.30 22.34
N ASN A 192 6.96 13.47 23.54
CA ASN A 192 5.65 14.04 23.82
C ASN A 192 4.40 13.26 23.33
N VAL A 193 4.56 12.09 22.71
CA VAL A 193 3.40 11.35 22.14
C VAL A 193 2.44 10.90 23.24
N ALA A 194 2.96 10.33 24.33
CA ALA A 194 2.15 9.90 25.47
C ALA A 194 1.46 11.07 26.19
N THR A 195 2.13 12.23 26.26
CA THR A 195 1.57 13.47 26.83
C THR A 195 0.36 13.93 26.04
N ILE A 196 0.47 13.96 24.70
CA ILE A 196 -0.63 14.36 23.82
C ILE A 196 -1.78 13.34 23.90
N LYS A 197 -1.47 12.03 23.92
CA LYS A 197 -2.48 10.99 24.10
C LYS A 197 -3.29 11.21 25.36
N ASN A 198 -2.61 11.38 26.49
CA ASN A 198 -3.25 11.61 27.77
C ASN A 198 -4.10 12.90 27.78
N MET A 199 -3.66 13.97 27.12
CA MET A 199 -4.42 15.22 27.01
C MET A 199 -5.81 15.02 26.39
N PHE A 200 -5.89 14.29 25.27
CA PHE A 200 -7.17 14.04 24.60
C PHE A 200 -8.01 12.97 25.31
N GLU A 201 -7.39 11.98 25.96
CA GLU A 201 -8.10 11.01 26.78
C GLU A 201 -8.74 11.66 28.00
N GLU A 202 -8.04 12.55 28.69
CA GLU A 202 -8.61 13.30 29.82
C GLU A 202 -9.65 14.32 29.35
N LEU A 203 -9.46 14.98 28.21
CA LEU A 203 -10.48 15.85 27.62
C LEU A 203 -11.81 15.11 27.43
N CYS A 204 -11.78 13.94 26.78
CA CYS A 204 -12.97 13.12 26.52
C CYS A 204 -13.65 12.59 27.81
N LYS A 205 -12.90 12.45 28.91
CA LYS A 205 -13.47 12.06 30.21
C LYS A 205 -14.20 13.22 30.91
N ASN A 206 -13.74 14.45 30.69
CA ASN A 206 -14.16 15.63 31.45
C ASN A 206 -15.05 16.59 30.65
N ARG A 207 -15.15 16.41 29.33
CA ARG A 207 -15.94 17.26 28.42
C ARG A 207 -16.67 16.39 27.41
N GLU A 208 -17.87 16.83 27.04
CA GLU A 208 -18.57 16.29 25.88
C GLU A 208 -17.88 16.81 24.61
N ILE A 209 -17.47 15.89 23.74
CA ILE A 209 -16.75 16.15 22.49
C ILE A 209 -17.45 15.37 21.38
N PRO A 210 -17.70 15.99 20.21
CA PRO A 210 -18.41 15.33 19.12
C PRO A 210 -17.54 14.28 18.42
N ASP A 211 -18.18 13.42 17.64
CA ASP A 211 -17.47 12.51 16.75
C ASP A 211 -16.69 13.29 15.67
N ILE A 212 -15.36 13.25 15.76
CA ILE A 212 -14.45 14.05 14.93
C ILE A 212 -13.12 13.35 14.67
N GLU A 213 -12.55 13.60 13.48
CA GLU A 213 -11.20 13.17 13.11
C GLU A 213 -10.31 14.37 12.77
N PHE A 214 -9.07 14.33 13.22
CA PHE A 214 -8.08 15.37 12.94
C PHE A 214 -6.65 14.84 13.02
N PHE A 215 -5.71 15.63 12.50
CA PHE A 215 -4.30 15.33 12.58
C PHE A 215 -3.61 16.25 13.58
N ILE A 216 -2.62 15.74 14.30
CA ILE A 216 -1.75 16.53 15.17
C ILE A 216 -0.35 16.56 14.56
N ASN A 217 0.14 17.78 14.37
CA ASN A 217 1.51 18.03 13.98
C ASN A 217 2.47 17.63 15.12
N ARG A 218 3.51 16.86 14.78
CA ARG A 218 4.57 16.45 15.72
C ARG A 218 5.76 17.41 15.75
N ARG A 219 5.72 18.48 14.98
CA ARG A 219 6.78 19.48 14.85
C ARG A 219 6.37 20.78 15.51
N ASP A 220 7.38 21.58 15.80
CA ASP A 220 7.18 22.92 16.35
C ASP A 220 6.61 23.88 15.30
N PHE A 221 6.99 23.69 14.03
CA PHE A 221 6.58 24.55 12.91
C PHE A 221 5.29 24.03 12.25
N PRO A 222 4.32 24.91 11.90
CA PRO A 222 3.06 24.53 11.25
C PRO A 222 3.27 23.91 9.86
N LEU A 223 2.29 23.14 9.39
CA LEU A 223 2.47 22.28 8.21
C LEU A 223 1.71 22.72 6.98
N ILE A 224 0.76 23.66 7.05
CA ILE A 224 -0.06 23.98 5.88
C ILE A 224 -0.39 25.47 5.80
N THR A 225 -0.18 26.04 4.61
CA THR A 225 -0.46 27.46 4.33
C THR A 225 -1.88 27.64 3.78
N ARG A 226 -2.47 28.81 4.00
CA ARG A 226 -3.82 29.13 3.51
C ARG A 226 -3.90 29.30 2.00
N ASN A 227 -2.81 29.76 1.38
CA ASN A 227 -2.72 30.12 -0.05
C ASN A 227 -2.14 28.99 -0.93
N GLY A 228 -1.90 27.79 -0.39
CA GLY A 228 -1.43 26.65 -1.17
C GLY A 228 0.06 26.72 -1.55
N THR A 229 0.88 27.42 -0.77
CA THR A 229 2.34 27.45 -0.91
C THR A 229 3.04 26.48 0.04
N GLU A 230 4.29 26.12 -0.23
CA GLU A 230 5.10 25.30 0.65
C GLU A 230 5.32 25.99 2.02
N PRO A 231 5.10 25.28 3.15
CA PRO A 231 5.14 25.90 4.48
C PRO A 231 6.58 26.17 4.96
N TYR A 232 7.56 25.37 4.54
CA TYR A 232 8.94 25.50 5.02
C TYR A 232 9.70 26.54 4.19
N THR A 233 9.40 27.81 4.40
CA THR A 233 9.97 28.96 3.68
C THR A 233 11.50 29.05 3.79
N GLY A 234 12.11 28.52 4.86
CA GLY A 234 13.57 28.44 4.97
C GLY A 234 14.23 27.55 3.89
N ILE A 235 13.47 26.58 3.38
CA ILE A 235 13.93 25.66 2.32
C ILE A 235 13.45 26.14 0.95
N TRP A 236 12.15 26.40 0.83
CA TRP A 236 11.53 26.70 -0.45
C TRP A 236 11.62 28.17 -0.86
N GLY A 237 11.85 29.07 0.08
CA GLY A 237 11.61 30.49 -0.09
C GLY A 237 10.13 30.83 0.06
N ASP A 238 9.84 32.13 0.06
CA ASP A 238 8.48 32.63 0.20
C ASP A 238 7.68 32.41 -1.10
N ASN A 239 6.37 32.20 -0.99
CA ASN A 239 5.43 32.10 -2.11
C ASN A 239 5.65 30.96 -3.12
N THR A 240 6.45 29.94 -2.80
CA THR A 240 6.59 28.75 -3.67
C THR A 240 5.33 27.90 -3.63
N PRO A 241 4.62 27.65 -4.76
CA PRO A 241 3.43 26.77 -4.76
C PRO A 241 3.76 25.36 -4.28
N LEU A 242 2.77 24.67 -3.68
CA LEU A 242 2.92 23.26 -3.30
C LEU A 242 3.31 22.42 -4.53
N VAL A 243 4.47 21.74 -4.45
CA VAL A 243 5.00 20.96 -5.58
C VAL A 243 4.33 19.59 -5.75
N SER A 244 3.62 19.14 -4.71
CA SER A 244 2.93 17.86 -4.66
C SER A 244 1.86 17.87 -3.54
N HIS A 245 0.95 16.89 -3.58
CA HIS A 245 -0.10 16.70 -2.57
C HIS A 245 -0.98 17.96 -2.36
N ASN A 246 -1.23 18.71 -3.44
CA ASN A 246 -2.19 19.82 -3.44
C ASN A 246 -3.61 19.27 -3.68
N TYR A 247 -4.32 18.98 -2.60
CA TYR A 247 -5.68 18.47 -2.64
C TYR A 247 -6.71 19.60 -2.50
N GLU A 248 -7.94 19.37 -2.94
CA GLU A 248 -9.03 20.34 -2.81
C GLU A 248 -9.47 20.54 -1.36
N LYS A 249 -9.55 19.44 -0.60
CA LYS A 249 -10.00 19.43 0.79
C LYS A 249 -9.00 18.69 1.69
N PHE A 250 -8.89 19.17 2.92
CA PHE A 250 -8.02 18.62 3.95
C PHE A 250 -8.80 18.44 5.25
N THR A 251 -8.50 17.36 5.96
CA THR A 251 -8.86 17.21 7.37
C THR A 251 -7.99 18.18 8.20
N PRO A 252 -8.53 18.83 9.24
CA PRO A 252 -7.79 19.80 10.04
C PRO A 252 -6.47 19.26 10.61
N ILE A 253 -5.42 20.07 10.54
CA ILE A 253 -4.12 19.82 11.18
C ILE A 253 -4.00 20.75 12.38
N ILE A 254 -3.81 20.16 13.55
CA ILE A 254 -3.66 20.84 14.83
C ILE A 254 -2.16 21.00 15.13
N SER A 255 -1.72 22.23 15.35
CA SER A 255 -0.33 22.62 15.64
C SER A 255 -0.22 23.47 16.90
N MET A 256 0.91 23.37 17.60
CA MET A 256 1.14 24.12 18.84
C MET A 256 1.31 25.64 18.63
N CYS A 257 1.70 26.04 17.43
CA CYS A 257 2.01 27.42 17.09
C CYS A 257 1.75 27.68 15.60
N LYS A 258 1.39 28.92 15.25
CA LYS A 258 1.21 29.35 13.86
C LYS A 258 1.39 30.86 13.68
N THR A 259 1.51 31.31 12.43
CA THR A 259 1.23 32.69 12.02
C THR A 259 -0.10 32.74 11.26
N ASP A 260 -0.59 33.94 10.90
CA ASP A 260 -1.84 34.11 10.15
C ASP A 260 -1.80 33.52 8.72
N GLU A 261 -0.60 33.22 8.20
CA GLU A 261 -0.38 32.60 6.89
C GLU A 261 -0.75 31.11 6.88
N TYR A 262 -0.77 30.46 8.04
CA TYR A 262 -1.00 29.03 8.17
C TYR A 262 -2.47 28.70 8.44
N ALA A 263 -2.92 27.61 7.85
CA ALA A 263 -4.25 27.07 8.04
C ALA A 263 -4.35 26.15 9.26
N ASP A 264 -3.21 25.72 9.84
CA ASP A 264 -3.19 24.92 11.07
C ASP A 264 -4.06 25.52 12.18
N VAL A 265 -4.67 24.64 12.98
CA VAL A 265 -5.48 24.99 14.14
C VAL A 265 -4.59 25.00 15.38
N LEU A 266 -4.71 26.04 16.21
CA LEU A 266 -3.87 26.18 17.40
C LEU A 266 -4.27 25.20 18.49
N SER A 267 -3.29 24.63 19.18
CA SER A 267 -3.47 23.70 20.30
C SER A 267 -2.66 24.12 21.52
N PRO A 268 -3.14 23.79 22.74
CA PRO A 268 -2.29 23.70 23.92
C PRO A 268 -1.06 22.84 23.66
N THR A 269 0.08 23.26 24.21
CA THR A 269 1.33 22.51 24.00
C THR A 269 1.41 21.30 24.91
N HIS A 270 2.28 20.36 24.55
CA HIS A 270 2.63 19.25 25.44
C HIS A 270 3.24 19.73 26.76
N GLU A 271 3.91 20.89 26.79
CA GLU A 271 4.43 21.48 28.03
C GLU A 271 3.32 22.05 28.91
N ASP A 272 2.30 22.68 28.31
CA ASP A 272 1.10 23.16 29.02
C ASP A 272 0.39 22.02 29.73
N TRP A 273 0.15 20.92 29.02
CA TRP A 273 -0.49 19.75 29.59
C TRP A 273 0.38 19.04 30.63
N ALA A 274 1.68 18.84 30.35
CA ALA A 274 2.58 18.22 31.33
C ALA A 274 2.65 19.02 32.63
N ARG A 275 2.55 20.36 32.56
CA ARG A 275 2.53 21.24 33.73
C ARG A 275 1.28 21.05 34.59
N THR A 276 0.09 20.95 33.99
CA THR A 276 -1.15 20.72 34.76
C THR A 276 -1.15 19.33 35.39
N GLN A 277 -0.67 18.31 34.66
CA GLN A 277 -0.60 16.93 35.11
C GLN A 277 0.44 16.69 36.22
N SER A 278 1.52 17.46 36.25
CA SER A 278 2.51 17.40 37.35
C SER A 278 1.85 17.64 38.72
N LYS A 279 0.79 18.47 38.81
CA LYS A 279 0.04 18.72 40.05
C LYS A 279 -0.65 17.47 40.61
N LYS A 280 -0.91 16.48 39.74
CA LYS A 280 -1.46 15.16 40.07
C LYS A 280 -0.36 14.09 40.20
N ASN A 281 0.91 14.50 40.28
CA ASN A 281 2.09 13.63 40.25
C ASN A 281 2.23 12.78 38.98
N HIS A 282 1.66 13.22 37.85
CA HIS A 282 1.83 12.52 36.58
C HIS A 282 3.03 13.09 35.80
N TYR A 283 4.07 12.26 35.61
CA TYR A 283 5.31 12.65 34.93
C TYR A 283 5.50 11.86 33.63
N PHE A 284 5.70 12.58 32.51
CA PHE A 284 5.84 11.99 31.18
C PHE A 284 7.31 11.77 30.78
N THR A 285 7.58 10.67 30.08
CA THR A 285 8.93 10.35 29.61
C THR A 285 9.43 11.32 28.53
N GLY A 286 10.74 11.57 28.53
CA GLY A 286 11.42 12.44 27.56
C GLY A 286 12.02 13.69 28.21
N SER A 287 11.26 14.36 29.06
CA SER A 287 11.75 15.46 29.91
C SER A 287 11.68 15.14 31.40
N CYS A 288 10.77 14.27 31.85
CA CYS A 288 10.49 13.98 33.27
C CYS A 288 10.44 15.26 34.12
N SER A 289 9.86 16.32 33.56
CA SER A 289 9.88 17.66 34.17
C SER A 289 8.92 17.73 35.35
N ASP A 290 9.44 18.19 36.48
CA ASP A 290 8.63 18.59 37.63
C ASP A 290 8.21 20.06 37.49
N TYR A 291 6.91 20.28 37.58
CA TYR A 291 6.29 21.58 37.54
C TYR A 291 5.59 21.96 38.86
N ASN A 292 5.75 21.16 39.93
CA ASN A 292 5.24 21.44 41.29
C ASN A 292 6.09 22.50 42.03
N ILE A 293 6.45 23.56 41.32
CA ILE A 293 7.31 24.64 41.82
C ILE A 293 6.42 25.78 42.30
N LYS A 294 6.66 26.25 43.53
CA LYS A 294 6.02 27.45 44.07
C LYS A 294 6.93 28.67 43.89
N PHE A 295 6.47 29.68 43.18
CA PHE A 295 7.20 30.93 42.96
C PHE A 295 6.85 31.95 44.05
N ASN A 296 7.49 31.84 45.22
CA ASN A 296 7.10 32.58 46.43
C ASN A 296 7.91 33.85 46.70
N THR A 297 8.84 34.24 45.84
CA THR A 297 9.67 35.44 46.07
C THR A 297 8.78 36.69 46.05
N PRO A 298 8.65 37.44 47.17
CA PRO A 298 7.88 38.68 47.22
C PRO A 298 8.43 39.72 46.24
N TRP A 299 7.57 40.56 45.68
CA TRP A 299 7.94 41.54 44.64
C TRP A 299 9.11 42.46 45.06
N ASN A 300 9.09 42.95 46.31
CA ASN A 300 10.13 43.81 46.86
C ASN A 300 11.50 43.14 47.05
N GLN A 301 11.55 41.79 47.03
CA GLN A 301 12.79 41.01 47.14
C GLN A 301 13.34 40.57 45.78
N LYS A 302 12.59 40.77 44.70
CA LYS A 302 13.04 40.44 43.35
C LYS A 302 14.08 41.46 42.87
N LYS A 303 15.09 40.97 42.16
CA LYS A 303 16.14 41.82 41.56
C LYS A 303 15.52 42.72 40.48
N PRO A 304 15.71 44.05 40.51
CA PRO A 304 15.18 44.98 39.50
C PRO A 304 15.99 44.93 38.19
N THR A 305 16.30 43.74 37.69
CA THR A 305 17.11 43.48 36.49
C THR A 305 16.32 42.54 35.60
N ALA A 306 16.39 42.75 34.29
CA ALA A 306 15.77 41.85 33.33
C ALA A 306 16.65 40.63 33.08
N VAL A 307 16.05 39.44 32.99
CA VAL A 307 16.80 38.19 32.80
C VAL A 307 16.41 37.43 31.53
N PHE A 308 17.42 36.88 30.86
CA PHE A 308 17.22 35.86 29.81
C PHE A 308 18.27 34.74 29.93
N ARG A 309 17.79 33.49 29.92
CA ARG A 309 18.61 32.28 29.78
C ARG A 309 18.00 31.38 28.73
N GLY A 310 18.70 31.16 27.63
CA GLY A 310 18.17 30.37 26.51
C GLY A 310 19.27 29.78 25.65
N ARG A 311 18.95 28.74 24.88
CA ARG A 311 19.86 28.26 23.82
C ARG A 311 19.74 29.17 22.59
N SER A 312 20.76 29.17 21.74
CA SER A 312 20.79 29.87 20.45
C SER A 312 19.91 29.20 19.36
N THR A 313 18.67 28.88 19.71
CA THR A 313 17.63 28.43 18.77
C THR A 313 17.18 29.57 17.86
N GLY A 314 16.55 29.23 16.74
CA GLY A 314 16.16 30.18 15.69
C GLY A 314 16.84 29.87 14.36
N CYS A 315 16.26 30.42 13.29
CA CYS A 315 16.79 30.26 11.94
C CYS A 315 18.05 31.10 11.72
N GLY A 316 18.13 32.31 12.29
CA GLY A 316 19.33 33.14 12.19
C GLY A 316 20.60 32.49 12.72
N VAL A 317 21.71 32.79 12.05
CA VAL A 317 23.05 32.23 12.34
C VAL A 317 24.04 33.26 12.87
N THR A 318 23.74 34.55 12.77
CA THR A 318 24.57 35.68 13.24
C THR A 318 23.89 36.44 14.38
N ILE A 319 24.61 37.36 15.03
CA ILE A 319 24.04 38.28 16.04
C ILE A 319 22.90 39.11 15.44
N ASP A 320 23.05 39.61 14.21
CA ASP A 320 22.03 40.43 13.53
C ASP A 320 20.77 39.66 13.13
N THR A 321 20.91 38.36 12.83
CA THR A 321 19.80 37.53 12.32
C THR A 321 19.16 36.66 13.38
N ASN A 322 19.80 36.48 14.54
CA ASN A 322 19.29 35.67 15.65
C ASN A 322 19.05 36.55 16.89
N PRO A 323 17.78 36.82 17.27
CA PRO A 323 17.48 37.72 18.37
C PRO A 323 17.99 37.22 19.73
N ARG A 324 18.18 35.90 19.90
CA ARG A 324 18.76 35.34 21.13
C ARG A 324 20.27 35.56 21.23
N LEU A 325 20.97 35.62 20.09
CA LEU A 325 22.37 36.04 20.06
C LEU A 325 22.46 37.56 20.28
N LYS A 326 21.54 38.32 19.68
CA LYS A 326 21.45 39.77 19.83
C LYS A 326 21.27 40.21 21.29
N ILE A 327 20.34 39.62 22.04
CA ILE A 327 20.13 39.99 23.45
C ILE A 327 21.36 39.71 24.33
N ALA A 328 22.07 38.62 24.06
CA ALA A 328 23.29 38.30 24.79
C ALA A 328 24.42 39.29 24.47
N HIS A 329 24.49 39.78 23.22
CA HIS A 329 25.38 40.87 22.85
C HIS A 329 25.00 42.19 23.54
N ILE A 330 23.70 42.55 23.55
CA ILE A 330 23.21 43.76 24.24
C ILE A 330 23.59 43.74 25.72
N SER A 331 23.37 42.62 26.41
CA SER A 331 23.74 42.46 27.83
C SER A 331 25.25 42.57 28.09
N TYR A 332 26.09 42.16 27.13
CA TYR A 332 27.53 42.34 27.23
C TYR A 332 27.97 43.79 27.00
N MET A 333 27.32 44.49 26.07
CA MET A 333 27.64 45.88 25.75
C MET A 333 27.19 46.85 26.84
N GLU A 334 26.17 46.48 27.61
CA GLU A 334 25.69 47.21 28.77
C GLU A 334 26.69 47.06 29.93
N LYS A 335 27.64 48.01 30.06
CA LYS A 335 28.67 48.05 31.11
C LYS A 335 28.27 49.07 32.19
N GLY A 336 28.15 48.64 33.45
CA GLY A 336 27.91 49.52 34.61
C GLY A 336 27.61 48.75 35.90
N ASP A 337 27.65 49.46 37.04
CA ASP A 337 27.34 48.89 38.37
C ASP A 337 25.82 48.68 38.60
N ASP A 338 24.96 49.42 37.88
CA ASP A 338 23.50 49.30 37.93
C ASP A 338 22.94 48.58 36.69
N GLN A 339 23.23 47.28 36.58
CA GLN A 339 22.94 46.48 35.39
C GLN A 339 21.42 46.32 35.12
N LEU A 340 20.98 46.78 33.95
CA LEU A 340 19.59 46.65 33.46
C LEU A 340 19.28 45.23 32.97
N LEU A 341 20.23 44.56 32.33
CA LEU A 341 19.99 43.29 31.64
C LEU A 341 21.04 42.22 31.94
N ASP A 342 20.59 41.10 32.51
CA ASP A 342 21.36 39.87 32.67
C ASP A 342 20.87 38.81 31.65
N ALA A 343 21.46 38.78 30.46
CA ALA A 343 21.08 37.86 29.40
C ALA A 343 22.26 37.04 28.85
N GLY A 344 22.02 35.77 28.55
CA GLY A 344 23.01 34.97 27.85
C GLY A 344 22.57 33.62 27.34
N ILE A 345 23.46 33.04 26.52
CA ILE A 345 23.26 31.72 25.91
C ILE A 345 23.75 30.63 26.87
N ILE A 346 22.91 29.61 27.11
CA ILE A 346 23.20 28.58 28.11
C ILE A 346 23.61 27.23 27.51
N GLY A 347 24.46 26.52 28.25
CA GLY A 347 24.83 25.14 27.97
C GLY A 347 25.84 25.01 26.82
N ASN A 348 25.36 24.99 25.58
CA ASN A 348 26.18 24.86 24.37
C ASN A 348 25.52 25.64 23.21
N TRP A 349 26.32 26.02 22.21
CA TRP A 349 25.80 26.52 20.94
C TRP A 349 24.91 25.47 20.25
N ASN A 350 23.81 25.92 19.66
CA ASN A 350 22.91 25.05 18.91
C ASN A 350 23.47 24.73 17.52
N ASN A 351 24.15 23.59 17.41
CA ASN A 351 24.82 23.12 16.19
C ASN A 351 23.90 22.38 15.20
N ARG A 352 22.58 22.54 15.31
CA ARG A 352 21.67 22.04 14.27
C ARG A 352 21.97 22.75 12.96
N VAL A 353 22.07 21.99 11.89
CA VAL A 353 22.33 22.55 10.55
C VAL A 353 21.09 23.31 10.11
N ARG A 354 21.33 24.47 9.50
CA ARG A 354 20.29 25.35 9.00
C ARG A 354 20.37 25.50 7.49
N LYS A 355 19.22 25.75 6.91
CA LYS A 355 19.03 26.18 5.54
C LYS A 355 18.20 27.47 5.61
N LEU A 356 18.80 28.60 5.23
CA LEU A 356 18.16 29.91 5.31
C LEU A 356 17.43 30.24 4.01
N SER A 357 16.37 31.02 4.12
CA SER A 357 15.67 31.60 2.96
C SER A 357 16.66 32.44 2.13
N GLY A 358 16.54 32.38 0.80
CA GLY A 358 17.39 33.11 -0.15
C GLY A 358 18.81 32.58 -0.37
N SER A 359 19.26 31.57 0.38
CA SER A 359 20.55 30.87 0.13
C SER A 359 20.32 29.52 -0.55
N SER A 360 21.31 28.87 -1.17
CA SER A 360 21.28 27.42 -1.46
C SER A 360 22.09 26.61 -0.44
N TYR A 361 22.96 27.28 0.33
CA TYR A 361 23.97 26.64 1.15
C TYR A 361 23.49 26.27 2.56
N LEU A 362 23.98 25.14 3.07
CA LEU A 362 23.88 24.75 4.47
C LEU A 362 24.70 25.69 5.35
N GLN A 363 24.16 26.07 6.50
CA GLN A 363 24.80 27.00 7.42
C GLN A 363 24.80 26.47 8.85
N ASN A 364 25.81 26.88 9.62
CA ASN A 364 25.88 26.72 11.06
C ASN A 364 25.89 28.10 11.70
N ILE A 365 25.72 28.17 13.02
CA ILE A 365 25.91 29.43 13.76
C ILE A 365 27.31 29.98 13.48
N HIS A 366 27.38 31.25 13.10
CA HIS A 366 28.59 31.97 12.76
C HIS A 366 28.69 33.24 13.60
N ILE A 367 29.48 33.18 14.68
CA ILE A 367 29.62 34.29 15.65
C ILE A 367 30.97 35.00 15.46
N GLU A 368 31.91 34.40 14.73
CA GLU A 368 33.26 34.90 14.46
C GLU A 368 33.27 35.91 13.30
N ASN A 369 32.39 36.92 13.36
CA ASN A 369 32.45 38.07 12.45
C ASN A 369 33.35 39.13 13.09
N GLU A 370 34.28 39.71 12.33
CA GLU A 370 35.22 40.76 12.76
C GLU A 370 34.53 41.96 13.44
N ARG A 371 33.24 42.20 13.16
CA ARG A 371 32.44 43.25 13.82
C ARG A 371 32.12 43.00 15.30
N TYR A 372 32.21 41.75 15.77
CA TYR A 372 31.73 41.33 17.10
C TYR A 372 32.79 40.57 17.90
N ILE A 373 34.06 40.76 17.54
CA ILE A 373 35.21 40.32 18.32
C ILE A 373 35.80 41.52 19.04
N ASP A 374 36.25 41.34 20.29
CA ASP A 374 36.98 42.37 21.02
C ASP A 374 38.39 42.57 20.46
N SER A 375 39.14 43.53 21.01
CA SER A 375 40.53 43.81 20.61
C SER A 375 41.49 42.63 20.80
N ASP A 376 41.09 41.60 21.56
CA ASP A 376 41.84 40.37 21.80
C ASP A 376 41.38 39.21 20.89
N GLY A 377 40.49 39.48 19.92
CA GLY A 377 39.98 38.50 18.97
C GLY A 377 38.97 37.51 19.56
N LYS A 378 38.39 37.79 20.74
CA LYS A 378 37.39 36.93 21.38
C LYS A 378 35.96 37.38 21.06
N ILE A 379 35.07 36.40 20.86
CA ILE A 379 33.63 36.61 20.69
C ILE A 379 33.09 37.48 21.82
N SER A 380 32.25 38.47 21.46
CA SER A 380 31.65 39.46 22.37
C SER A 380 31.04 38.91 23.66
N PHE A 381 30.58 37.65 23.78
CA PHE A 381 30.04 37.13 25.05
C PHE A 381 30.19 35.61 25.18
N GLY A 382 30.38 35.13 26.41
CA GLY A 382 30.54 33.71 26.75
C GLY A 382 29.23 32.95 26.98
N LEU A 383 29.33 31.62 27.15
CA LEU A 383 28.20 30.78 27.57
C LEU A 383 27.97 30.94 29.08
N LEU A 384 26.71 31.15 29.48
CA LEU A 384 26.29 31.25 30.87
C LEU A 384 25.79 29.92 31.43
N LYS A 385 25.76 29.81 32.76
CA LYS A 385 25.09 28.70 33.45
C LYS A 385 23.56 28.84 33.30
N PRO A 386 22.84 27.71 33.13
CA PRO A 386 21.38 27.72 33.20
C PRO A 386 20.92 28.20 34.58
N LEU A 387 19.83 28.97 34.63
CA LEU A 387 19.10 29.24 35.85
C LEU A 387 17.96 28.22 35.99
N SER A 388 17.73 27.73 37.20
CA SER A 388 16.50 27.04 37.55
C SER A 388 15.30 27.99 37.45
N ARG A 389 14.10 27.43 37.35
CA ARG A 389 12.86 28.22 37.27
C ARG A 389 12.66 29.10 38.51
N VAL A 390 13.07 28.61 39.70
CA VAL A 390 13.03 29.37 40.96
C VAL A 390 14.01 30.55 40.91
N GLU A 391 15.26 30.30 40.51
CA GLU A 391 16.25 31.39 40.38
C GLU A 391 15.82 32.44 39.35
N GLN A 392 15.27 32.01 38.22
CA GLN A 392 14.76 32.92 37.18
C GLN A 392 13.58 33.76 37.70
N SER A 393 12.68 33.17 38.50
CA SER A 393 11.59 33.91 39.15
C SER A 393 12.07 34.92 40.21
N GLY A 394 13.35 34.91 40.60
CA GLY A 394 13.93 35.91 41.50
C GLY A 394 14.18 37.28 40.85
N TYR A 395 13.96 37.43 39.54
CA TYR A 395 14.11 38.67 38.81
C TYR A 395 12.75 39.35 38.61
N LYS A 396 12.69 40.69 38.65
CA LYS A 396 11.45 41.43 38.41
C LYS A 396 10.98 41.31 36.97
N TYR A 397 11.90 41.19 36.01
CA TYR A 397 11.58 41.22 34.58
C TYR A 397 12.17 39.99 33.86
N ILE A 398 11.37 39.29 33.06
CA ILE A 398 11.78 38.13 32.26
C ILE A 398 11.59 38.47 30.78
N VAL A 399 12.66 38.38 29.99
CA VAL A 399 12.56 38.61 28.55
C VAL A 399 12.17 37.32 27.83
N ASN A 400 11.05 37.35 27.11
CA ASN A 400 10.60 36.25 26.26
C ASN A 400 10.92 36.55 24.80
N ILE A 401 11.76 35.70 24.20
CA ILE A 401 12.19 35.80 22.80
C ILE A 401 11.94 34.47 22.11
N ASP A 402 11.36 34.55 20.92
CA ASP A 402 11.12 33.39 20.08
C ASP A 402 12.39 32.65 19.69
N GLY A 403 12.21 31.38 19.35
CA GLY A 403 13.24 30.54 18.77
C GLY A 403 13.09 30.50 17.26
N HIS A 404 12.79 29.30 16.76
CA HIS A 404 12.39 29.11 15.36
C HIS A 404 10.87 29.16 15.18
N VAL A 405 10.14 29.12 16.31
CA VAL A 405 8.72 29.44 16.51
C VAL A 405 8.58 30.04 17.93
N SER A 406 7.36 30.33 18.37
CA SER A 406 7.07 30.81 19.74
C SER A 406 7.76 29.98 20.83
N ALA A 407 8.27 30.65 21.85
CA ALA A 407 8.85 29.98 23.00
C ALA A 407 7.75 29.39 23.92
N PHE A 408 7.60 28.07 23.95
CA PHE A 408 6.54 27.38 24.70
C PHE A 408 6.55 27.64 26.22
N ARG A 409 7.70 28.07 26.76
CA ARG A 409 7.84 28.47 28.17
C ARG A 409 7.02 29.70 28.58
N LEU A 410 6.53 30.50 27.63
CA LEU A 410 5.76 31.72 27.90
C LEU A 410 4.59 31.45 28.87
N SER A 411 3.90 30.32 28.70
CA SER A 411 2.73 29.99 29.51
C SER A 411 3.07 29.89 31.00
N MET A 412 4.22 29.31 31.34
CA MET A 412 4.68 29.23 32.73
C MET A 412 5.23 30.57 33.22
N GLU A 413 5.97 31.30 32.37
CA GLU A 413 6.56 32.58 32.74
C GLU A 413 5.49 33.58 33.23
N LEU A 414 4.30 33.57 32.64
CA LEU A 414 3.14 34.38 33.09
C LEU A 414 2.76 34.13 34.57
N GLY A 415 3.05 32.95 35.11
CA GLY A 415 2.77 32.56 36.50
C GLY A 415 3.96 32.69 37.46
N MET A 416 5.11 33.23 37.03
CA MET A 416 6.32 33.35 37.87
C MET A 416 6.34 34.58 38.78
N GLY A 417 5.28 35.40 38.76
CA GLY A 417 5.21 36.64 39.53
C GLY A 417 6.24 37.69 39.07
N SER A 418 6.58 37.71 37.78
CA SER A 418 7.59 38.61 37.19
C SER A 418 6.99 39.24 35.93
N VAL A 419 7.35 40.48 35.61
CA VAL A 419 6.86 41.15 34.39
C VAL A 419 7.49 40.48 33.18
N ILE A 420 6.66 40.09 32.22
CA ILE A 420 7.14 39.54 30.97
C ILE A 420 7.42 40.69 30.00
N LEU A 421 8.68 40.81 29.58
CA LEU A 421 9.10 41.64 28.47
C LEU A 421 8.97 40.80 27.19
N LEU A 422 7.83 40.91 26.52
CA LEU A 422 7.48 40.06 25.39
C LEU A 422 7.91 40.71 24.08
N VAL A 423 8.87 40.09 23.40
CA VAL A 423 9.33 40.54 22.08
C VAL A 423 8.24 40.29 21.04
N LYS A 424 7.93 41.32 20.25
CA LYS A 424 6.92 41.28 19.20
C LYS A 424 7.23 40.15 18.23
N SER A 425 6.23 39.31 17.96
CA SER A 425 6.33 38.18 17.05
C SER A 425 5.03 37.94 16.26
N ASN A 426 5.20 37.45 15.04
CA ASN A 426 4.12 36.94 14.19
C ASN A 426 3.63 35.56 14.66
N TRP A 427 4.46 34.83 15.40
CA TRP A 427 4.10 33.54 15.97
C TRP A 427 3.07 33.71 17.09
N LYS A 428 2.01 32.90 17.05
CA LYS A 428 0.92 32.89 18.01
C LYS A 428 0.80 31.52 18.66
N MET A 429 0.47 31.54 19.93
CA MET A 429 0.02 30.40 20.74
C MET A 429 -1.50 30.48 20.91
N TRP A 430 -2.11 29.40 21.38
CA TRP A 430 -3.57 29.26 21.57
C TRP A 430 -4.24 30.32 22.47
N TYR A 431 -3.46 31.02 23.30
CA TYR A 431 -3.94 32.10 24.18
C TYR A 431 -3.44 33.49 23.79
N SER A 432 -2.60 33.61 22.75
CA SER A 432 -1.88 34.86 22.46
C SER A 432 -2.78 36.04 22.13
N HIS A 433 -3.96 35.81 21.54
CA HIS A 433 -4.92 36.86 21.19
C HIS A 433 -5.63 37.47 22.41
N MET A 434 -5.56 36.81 23.57
CA MET A 434 -6.13 37.32 24.83
C MET A 434 -5.11 38.12 25.65
N LEU A 435 -3.81 38.02 25.34
CA LEU A 435 -2.77 38.80 26.00
C LEU A 435 -2.77 40.23 25.47
N LYS A 436 -2.68 41.19 26.39
CA LYS A 436 -2.78 42.62 26.10
C LYS A 436 -1.53 43.37 26.56
N PRO A 437 -0.91 44.21 25.71
CA PRO A 437 0.24 45.02 26.08
C PRO A 437 -0.09 45.96 27.26
N TYR A 438 0.85 46.11 28.18
CA TYR A 438 0.76 46.91 29.41
C TYR A 438 -0.34 46.51 30.40
N GLU A 439 -1.13 45.47 30.10
CA GLU A 439 -2.08 44.84 31.04
C GLU A 439 -1.52 43.50 31.54
N HIS A 440 -1.00 42.66 30.63
CA HIS A 440 -0.49 41.33 30.94
C HIS A 440 1.04 41.18 30.77
N PHE A 441 1.66 42.07 30.00
CA PHE A 441 3.09 42.05 29.68
C PHE A 441 3.56 43.42 29.18
N VAL A 442 4.85 43.67 29.13
CA VAL A 442 5.44 44.87 28.52
C VAL A 442 5.97 44.54 27.11
N PRO A 443 5.49 45.19 26.04
CA PRO A 443 5.90 44.89 24.67
C PRO A 443 7.34 45.37 24.40
N VAL A 444 8.10 44.57 23.66
CA VAL A 444 9.42 44.93 23.13
C VAL A 444 9.38 44.77 21.60
N LYS A 445 10.03 45.67 20.85
CA LYS A 445 10.14 45.58 19.39
C LYS A 445 10.85 44.30 18.96
N GLU A 446 10.48 43.78 17.79
CA GLU A 446 11.02 42.53 17.22
C GLU A 446 12.55 42.56 17.09
N ASP A 447 13.13 43.73 16.81
CA ASP A 447 14.56 43.93 16.66
C ASP A 447 15.30 44.24 17.99
N LEU A 448 14.60 44.22 19.13
CA LEU A 448 15.12 44.56 20.46
C LEU A 448 15.60 46.02 20.63
N SER A 449 15.30 46.92 19.68
CA SER A 449 15.84 48.29 19.70
C SER A 449 15.37 49.13 20.90
N ASP A 450 14.21 48.81 21.48
CA ASP A 450 13.65 49.50 22.64
C ASP A 450 13.79 48.69 23.94
N LEU A 451 14.50 47.54 23.93
CA LEU A 451 14.58 46.64 25.09
C LEU A 451 15.07 47.35 26.35
N LEU A 452 16.18 48.08 26.28
CA LEU A 452 16.76 48.78 27.44
C LEU A 452 15.82 49.90 27.94
N SER A 453 15.19 50.65 27.03
CA SER A 453 14.22 51.68 27.41
C SER A 453 12.94 51.11 28.04
N GLN A 454 12.49 49.92 27.62
CA GLN A 454 11.34 49.25 28.26
C GLN A 454 11.72 48.72 29.65
N ILE A 455 12.94 48.23 29.85
CA ILE A 455 13.43 47.84 31.18
C ILE A 455 13.50 49.07 32.09
N GLN A 456 14.01 50.19 31.59
CA GLN A 456 14.04 51.44 32.35
C GLN A 456 12.63 51.92 32.69
N TRP A 457 11.70 51.87 31.73
CA TRP A 457 10.28 52.18 31.97
C TRP A 457 9.70 51.33 33.10
N CYS A 458 10.01 50.03 33.14
CA CYS A 458 9.57 49.15 34.22
C CYS A 458 10.13 49.55 35.59
N ARG A 459 11.39 50.02 35.66
CA ARG A 459 11.99 50.52 36.90
C ARG A 459 11.33 51.82 37.36
N ASP A 460 11.03 52.71 36.43
CA ASP A 460 10.40 54.00 36.69
C ASP A 460 8.89 53.87 37.01
N ASN A 461 8.28 52.71 36.74
CA ASN A 461 6.86 52.43 36.92
C ASN A 461 6.64 51.12 37.72
N ASP A 462 7.29 50.99 38.88
CA ASP A 462 7.25 49.74 39.67
C ASP A 462 5.84 49.33 40.10
N ASP A 463 4.99 50.28 40.49
CA ASP A 463 3.59 50.00 40.89
C ASP A 463 2.76 49.44 39.73
N LYS A 464 2.92 50.00 38.53
CA LYS A 464 2.26 49.47 37.32
C LYS A 464 2.79 48.09 36.97
N CYS A 465 4.09 47.83 37.19
CA CYS A 465 4.66 46.50 37.00
C CYS A 465 4.03 45.47 37.95
N GLN A 466 3.74 45.84 39.20
CA GLN A 466 3.02 44.97 40.14
C GLN A 466 1.60 44.67 39.65
N GLU A 467 0.89 45.67 39.12
CA GLU A 467 -0.44 45.49 38.51
C GLU A 467 -0.38 44.55 37.29
N ILE A 468 0.59 44.72 36.40
CA ILE A 468 0.82 43.84 35.25
C ILE A 468 1.04 42.39 35.71
N VAL A 469 1.85 42.19 36.75
CA VAL A 469 2.10 40.86 37.32
C VAL A 469 0.85 40.26 37.96
N HIS A 470 0.04 41.07 38.65
CA HIS A 470 -1.23 40.64 39.19
C HIS A 470 -2.15 40.12 38.08
N ASN A 471 -2.35 40.92 37.03
CA ASN A 471 -3.17 40.58 35.88
C ASN A 471 -2.64 39.35 35.13
N SER A 472 -1.32 39.25 34.90
CA SER A 472 -0.72 38.08 34.25
C SER A 472 -0.91 36.80 35.07
N THR A 473 -0.85 36.91 36.39
CA THR A 473 -1.06 35.79 37.31
C THR A 473 -2.53 35.35 37.33
N VAL A 474 -3.47 36.30 37.36
CA VAL A 474 -4.90 36.03 37.21
C VAL A 474 -5.16 35.32 35.87
N PHE A 475 -4.63 35.85 34.77
CA PHE A 475 -4.73 35.24 33.45
C PHE A 475 -4.20 33.79 33.43
N PHE A 476 -3.02 33.56 34.01
CA PHE A 476 -2.42 32.22 34.11
C PHE A 476 -3.29 31.25 34.91
N ASN A 477 -3.87 31.69 36.02
CA ASN A 477 -4.70 30.85 36.88
C ASN A 477 -6.07 30.55 36.26
N THR A 478 -6.61 31.45 35.44
CA THR A 478 -7.90 31.29 34.78
C THR A 478 -7.79 30.47 33.49
N TYR A 479 -6.94 30.89 32.54
CA TYR A 479 -6.98 30.38 31.17
C TYR A 479 -5.97 29.26 30.88
N ILE A 480 -4.86 29.21 31.62
CA ILE A 480 -3.68 28.37 31.31
C ILE A 480 -3.63 27.10 32.19
N GLN A 481 -4.57 26.94 33.12
CA GLN A 481 -4.75 25.73 33.94
C GLN A 481 -5.57 24.66 33.22
N GLU A 482 -5.76 23.51 33.89
CA GLU A 482 -6.43 22.32 33.32
C GLU A 482 -7.82 22.64 32.75
N GLU A 483 -8.68 23.32 33.52
CA GLU A 483 -10.03 23.70 33.06
C GLU A 483 -9.98 24.63 31.84
N GLY A 484 -9.07 25.60 31.80
CA GLY A 484 -8.92 26.48 30.64
C GLY A 484 -8.40 25.76 29.39
N ILE A 485 -7.53 24.74 29.55
CA ILE A 485 -7.11 23.86 28.46
C ILE A 485 -8.29 23.04 27.93
N PHE A 486 -9.11 22.47 28.83
CA PHE A 486 -10.29 21.69 28.44
C PHE A 486 -11.33 22.55 27.73
N ASP A 487 -11.63 23.74 28.25
CA ASP A 487 -12.61 24.64 27.67
C ASP A 487 -12.21 25.08 26.25
N TYR A 488 -10.92 25.42 26.04
CA TYR A 488 -10.40 25.77 24.73
C TYR A 488 -10.48 24.60 23.74
N LEU A 489 -10.04 23.42 24.15
CA LEU A 489 -10.06 22.23 23.28
C LEU A 489 -11.50 21.81 22.95
N GLN A 490 -12.41 21.85 23.92
CA GLN A 490 -13.84 21.57 23.71
C GLN A 490 -14.43 22.53 22.67
N LYS A 491 -14.25 23.86 22.87
CA LYS A 491 -14.72 24.88 21.93
C LYS A 491 -14.15 24.65 20.53
N THR A 492 -12.84 24.44 20.45
CA THR A 492 -12.12 24.25 19.18
C THR A 492 -12.63 23.03 18.41
N LEU A 493 -12.80 21.88 19.07
CA LEU A 493 -13.25 20.66 18.41
C LEU A 493 -14.73 20.72 18.00
N ILE A 494 -15.58 21.36 18.80
CA ILE A 494 -16.98 21.59 18.43
C ILE A 494 -17.08 22.53 17.22
N ASP A 495 -16.36 23.65 17.23
CA ASP A 495 -16.33 24.57 16.10
C ASP A 495 -15.79 23.88 14.84
N LEU A 496 -14.70 23.11 14.97
CA LEU A 496 -14.14 22.35 13.85
C LEU A 496 -15.16 21.37 13.28
N LYS A 497 -15.85 20.60 14.13
CA LYS A 497 -16.89 19.66 13.68
C LYS A 497 -17.99 20.37 12.91
N LYS A 498 -18.45 21.52 13.40
CA LYS A 498 -19.48 22.33 12.74
C LYS A 498 -19.07 22.76 11.33
N GLN A 499 -17.79 23.08 11.14
CA GLN A 499 -17.26 23.51 9.84
C GLN A 499 -17.00 22.34 8.89
N MET A 500 -16.48 21.23 9.41
CA MET A 500 -16.20 20.03 8.62
C MET A 500 -17.47 19.40 8.03
N GLY A 501 -18.64 19.67 8.64
CA GLY A 501 -19.91 19.10 8.23
C GLY A 501 -20.03 17.61 8.59
N VAL A 502 -20.96 16.95 7.93
CA VAL A 502 -21.16 15.49 8.03
C VAL A 502 -20.45 14.84 6.85
N TYR A 503 -19.62 13.84 7.15
CA TYR A 503 -18.91 13.06 6.15
C TYR A 503 -18.95 11.59 6.54
N LEU A 504 -19.17 10.73 5.54
CA LEU A 504 -19.45 9.32 5.76
C LEU A 504 -18.46 8.44 5.02
N TYR A 505 -17.96 7.43 5.71
CA TYR A 505 -17.36 6.24 5.15
C TYR A 505 -18.44 5.29 4.62
N ASN A 506 -18.10 4.47 3.63
CA ASN A 506 -18.97 3.37 3.25
C ASN A 506 -19.07 2.35 4.38
N THR A 507 -20.28 1.83 4.61
CA THR A 507 -20.55 0.81 5.62
C THR A 507 -19.75 -0.46 5.37
N LYS A 508 -19.54 -0.79 4.08
CA LYS A 508 -18.63 -1.82 3.60
C LYS A 508 -17.80 -1.24 2.47
N SER A 509 -16.53 -1.60 2.41
CA SER A 509 -15.64 -1.12 1.35
C SER A 509 -16.01 -1.76 -0.01
N PRO A 510 -15.68 -1.11 -1.14
CA PRO A 510 -15.83 -1.71 -2.47
C PRO A 510 -15.19 -3.11 -2.58
N LEU A 511 -13.98 -3.29 -2.03
CA LEU A 511 -13.32 -4.60 -1.99
C LEU A 511 -14.18 -5.64 -1.25
N SER A 512 -14.79 -5.27 -0.13
CA SER A 512 -15.65 -6.19 0.63
C SER A 512 -16.88 -6.63 -0.18
N HIS A 513 -17.51 -5.71 -0.91
CA HIS A 513 -18.63 -6.03 -1.81
C HIS A 513 -18.21 -6.95 -2.96
N GLN A 514 -17.01 -6.75 -3.52
CA GLN A 514 -16.46 -7.64 -4.53
C GLN A 514 -16.25 -9.05 -3.98
N ILE A 515 -15.56 -9.20 -2.83
CA ILE A 515 -15.27 -10.51 -2.22
C ILE A 515 -16.56 -11.27 -1.86
N GLU A 516 -17.59 -10.58 -1.35
CA GLU A 516 -18.90 -11.20 -1.10
C GLU A 516 -19.57 -11.70 -2.38
N SER A 517 -19.44 -10.95 -3.47
CA SER A 517 -19.97 -11.34 -4.78
C SER A 517 -19.21 -12.53 -5.35
N GLU A 518 -17.88 -12.53 -5.22
CA GLU A 518 -16.99 -13.61 -5.62
C GLU A 518 -17.36 -14.92 -4.90
N LEU A 519 -17.49 -14.88 -3.56
CA LEU A 519 -17.88 -16.04 -2.76
C LEU A 519 -19.24 -16.62 -3.20
N LYS A 520 -20.24 -15.76 -3.46
CA LYS A 520 -21.56 -16.18 -3.94
C LYS A 520 -21.53 -16.81 -5.34
N SER A 521 -20.56 -16.44 -6.17
CA SER A 521 -20.41 -16.94 -7.54
C SER A 521 -19.72 -18.31 -7.64
N LEU A 522 -19.10 -18.80 -6.56
CA LEU A 522 -18.44 -20.10 -6.50
C LEU A 522 -19.48 -21.22 -6.46
N THR A 523 -19.73 -21.83 -7.62
CA THR A 523 -20.70 -22.91 -7.79
C THR A 523 -20.07 -24.29 -7.67
N LEU A 524 -20.72 -25.20 -6.94
CA LEU A 524 -20.39 -26.63 -6.97
C LEU A 524 -21.11 -27.30 -8.14
N SER A 525 -20.35 -27.72 -9.14
CA SER A 525 -20.88 -28.48 -10.28
C SER A 525 -20.14 -29.80 -10.41
N PHE A 526 -20.90 -30.88 -10.61
CA PHE A 526 -20.37 -32.20 -10.90
C PHE A 526 -21.41 -33.08 -11.62
N PRO A 527 -20.93 -34.09 -12.36
CA PRO A 527 -21.68 -35.24 -12.86
C PRO A 527 -22.69 -35.92 -11.91
N GLU A 528 -23.97 -36.05 -12.31
CA GLU A 528 -24.90 -36.95 -11.60
C GLU A 528 -24.35 -38.38 -11.48
N THR A 529 -24.45 -38.96 -10.29
CA THR A 529 -23.93 -40.29 -9.96
C THR A 529 -24.67 -40.92 -8.77
N THR A 530 -24.75 -42.24 -8.74
CA THR A 530 -25.23 -43.04 -7.59
C THR A 530 -24.08 -43.55 -6.71
N LYS A 531 -22.83 -43.34 -7.13
CA LYS A 531 -21.61 -43.76 -6.42
C LYS A 531 -21.27 -42.79 -5.29
N SER A 532 -20.59 -43.26 -4.25
CA SER A 532 -20.20 -42.45 -3.09
C SER A 532 -18.69 -42.24 -3.01
N PHE A 533 -18.21 -41.41 -2.08
CA PHE A 533 -16.77 -41.17 -1.93
C PHE A 533 -15.96 -42.43 -1.57
N SER A 534 -16.60 -43.51 -1.08
CA SER A 534 -15.92 -44.79 -0.85
C SER A 534 -15.47 -45.47 -2.13
N ASP A 535 -16.07 -45.12 -3.27
CA ASP A 535 -15.73 -45.66 -4.60
C ASP A 535 -14.50 -44.97 -5.23
N ILE A 536 -13.95 -43.92 -4.59
CA ILE A 536 -12.73 -43.24 -5.06
C ILE A 536 -11.52 -44.17 -4.85
N ASN A 537 -11.09 -44.83 -5.92
CA ASN A 537 -10.08 -45.90 -5.85
C ASN A 537 -8.80 -45.56 -6.61
N GLU A 538 -8.91 -45.26 -7.90
CA GLU A 538 -7.76 -45.13 -8.81
C GLU A 538 -7.87 -43.88 -9.70
N ILE A 539 -6.80 -43.08 -9.75
CA ILE A 539 -6.71 -41.94 -10.67
C ILE A 539 -6.15 -42.42 -12.02
N PRO A 540 -6.67 -41.95 -13.18
CA PRO A 540 -6.13 -42.35 -14.47
C PRO A 540 -4.67 -41.94 -14.66
N TYR A 541 -3.86 -42.81 -15.26
CA TYR A 541 -2.48 -42.48 -15.63
C TYR A 541 -2.48 -41.83 -17.02
N ILE A 542 -2.89 -40.56 -17.10
CA ILE A 542 -2.97 -39.79 -18.36
C ILE A 542 -2.07 -38.53 -18.35
N GLY A 543 -1.22 -38.38 -17.33
CA GLY A 543 -0.37 -37.20 -17.15
C GLY A 543 -1.17 -35.95 -16.79
N ARG A 544 -0.46 -34.87 -16.48
CA ARG A 544 -1.09 -33.58 -16.16
C ARG A 544 -1.73 -32.99 -17.42
N CYS A 545 -3.05 -32.91 -17.45
CA CYS A 545 -3.85 -32.33 -18.53
C CYS A 545 -5.14 -31.71 -17.97
N PHE A 546 -5.79 -30.86 -18.76
CA PHE A 546 -7.00 -30.15 -18.37
C PHE A 546 -8.15 -31.12 -18.00
N GLY A 547 -8.37 -32.17 -18.81
CA GLY A 547 -9.41 -33.16 -18.53
C GLY A 547 -9.22 -33.90 -17.19
N LEU A 548 -7.97 -34.24 -16.84
CA LEU A 548 -7.65 -34.84 -15.53
C LEU A 548 -7.98 -33.88 -14.39
N LEU A 549 -7.48 -32.64 -14.47
CA LEU A 549 -7.66 -31.63 -13.42
C LEU A 549 -9.14 -31.29 -13.22
N GLN A 550 -9.90 -31.13 -14.30
CA GLN A 550 -11.33 -30.87 -14.23
C GLN A 550 -12.11 -32.09 -13.68
N GLY A 551 -11.71 -33.32 -14.04
CA GLY A 551 -12.31 -34.53 -13.46
C GLY A 551 -12.07 -34.62 -11.95
N VAL A 552 -10.84 -34.35 -11.49
CA VAL A 552 -10.51 -34.29 -10.05
C VAL A 552 -11.28 -33.17 -9.35
N HIS A 553 -11.44 -32.00 -9.97
CA HIS A 553 -12.29 -30.91 -9.46
C HIS A 553 -13.72 -31.41 -9.22
N GLN A 554 -14.31 -32.10 -10.19
CA GLN A 554 -15.66 -32.66 -10.05
C GLN A 554 -15.77 -33.68 -8.90
N ILE A 555 -14.74 -34.52 -8.69
CA ILE A 555 -14.67 -35.45 -7.55
C ILE A 555 -14.65 -34.69 -6.21
N LEU A 556 -13.85 -33.62 -6.12
CA LEU A 556 -13.77 -32.78 -4.92
C LEU A 556 -15.08 -32.03 -4.66
N ASN A 557 -15.78 -31.54 -5.69
CA ASN A 557 -17.07 -30.87 -5.54
C ASN A 557 -18.16 -31.78 -4.96
N ILE A 558 -18.21 -33.06 -5.36
CA ILE A 558 -19.13 -34.04 -4.74
C ILE A 558 -18.89 -34.13 -3.25
N SER A 559 -17.62 -34.24 -2.87
CA SER A 559 -17.27 -34.45 -1.47
C SER A 559 -17.63 -33.24 -0.58
N GLN A 560 -17.68 -32.02 -1.15
CA GLN A 560 -18.06 -30.80 -0.41
C GLN A 560 -19.54 -30.76 -0.01
N GLN A 561 -20.43 -31.42 -0.74
CA GLN A 561 -21.84 -31.55 -0.31
C GLN A 561 -22.00 -32.38 0.98
N SER A 562 -21.02 -33.25 1.27
CA SER A 562 -21.13 -34.30 2.29
C SER A 562 -20.22 -34.05 3.49
N SER A 563 -19.94 -32.79 3.88
CA SER A 563 -18.95 -32.40 4.92
C SER A 563 -17.50 -32.85 4.63
N PHE A 564 -16.94 -32.35 3.52
CA PHE A 564 -15.50 -32.37 3.25
C PHE A 564 -14.74 -31.52 4.28
N PRO A 565 -13.51 -31.89 4.71
CA PRO A 565 -12.71 -33.08 4.37
C PRO A 565 -12.81 -34.21 5.40
N THR A 566 -13.54 -34.02 6.51
CA THR A 566 -13.59 -34.99 7.62
C THR A 566 -13.99 -36.39 7.15
N ASN A 567 -14.98 -36.50 6.27
CA ASN A 567 -15.42 -37.80 5.76
C ASN A 567 -14.40 -38.45 4.82
N LEU A 568 -13.70 -37.70 3.96
CA LEU A 568 -12.66 -38.28 3.11
C LEU A 568 -11.41 -38.71 3.90
N ILE A 569 -11.07 -37.95 4.95
CA ILE A 569 -9.95 -38.26 5.83
C ILE A 569 -10.27 -39.49 6.67
N ASN A 570 -11.46 -39.55 7.29
CA ASN A 570 -11.87 -40.67 8.12
C ASN A 570 -11.96 -41.99 7.34
N ASN A 571 -12.32 -41.94 6.05
CA ASN A 571 -12.38 -43.11 5.18
C ASN A 571 -11.06 -43.43 4.47
N GLY A 572 -9.98 -42.69 4.78
CA GLY A 572 -8.64 -42.92 4.23
C GLY A 572 -8.50 -42.65 2.72
N VAL A 573 -9.44 -41.93 2.12
CA VAL A 573 -9.43 -41.55 0.69
C VAL A 573 -8.55 -40.32 0.46
N LEU A 574 -8.55 -39.39 1.42
CA LEU A 574 -7.69 -38.22 1.44
C LEU A 574 -6.73 -38.31 2.62
N THR A 575 -5.44 -38.48 2.36
CA THR A 575 -4.43 -38.71 3.40
C THR A 575 -3.49 -37.50 3.53
N LEU A 576 -3.29 -37.01 4.75
CA LEU A 576 -2.28 -35.98 5.01
C LEU A 576 -0.89 -36.62 4.90
N THR A 577 -0.07 -36.08 4.00
CA THR A 577 1.28 -36.63 3.75
C THR A 577 2.38 -35.83 4.42
N SER A 578 2.27 -34.49 4.42
CA SER A 578 3.25 -33.60 5.03
C SER A 578 2.69 -32.20 5.25
N ILE A 579 3.28 -31.46 6.20
CA ILE A 579 3.06 -30.04 6.37
C ILE A 579 4.12 -29.32 5.54
N ILE A 580 3.70 -28.57 4.52
CA ILE A 580 4.61 -27.81 3.64
C ILE A 580 5.08 -26.55 4.38
N PHE A 581 4.17 -25.85 5.04
CA PHE A 581 4.46 -24.57 5.69
C PHE A 581 3.48 -24.28 6.85
N ARG A 582 3.96 -23.59 7.90
CA ARG A 582 3.13 -23.14 9.04
C ARG A 582 3.64 -21.79 9.53
N ASN A 583 2.73 -20.84 9.69
CA ASN A 583 3.00 -19.56 10.36
C ASN A 583 1.81 -19.15 11.26
N LYS A 584 1.81 -17.93 11.78
CA LYS A 584 0.71 -17.41 12.62
C LYS A 584 -0.60 -17.21 11.85
N MET A 585 -0.55 -17.02 10.54
CA MET A 585 -1.69 -16.70 9.69
C MET A 585 -2.34 -17.94 9.06
N GLY A 586 -1.66 -19.09 9.04
CA GLY A 586 -2.20 -20.30 8.45
C GLY A 586 -1.24 -21.47 8.33
N ILE A 587 -1.75 -22.57 7.78
CA ILE A 587 -1.04 -23.83 7.56
C ILE A 587 -1.26 -24.27 6.12
N ILE A 588 -0.19 -24.72 5.46
CA ILE A 588 -0.23 -25.32 4.12
C ILE A 588 0.13 -26.79 4.25
N ASN A 589 -0.81 -27.65 3.88
CA ASN A 589 -0.70 -29.09 4.00
C ASN A 589 -0.72 -29.77 2.63
N LYS A 590 0.12 -30.79 2.47
CA LYS A 590 0.09 -31.68 1.31
C LYS A 590 -0.81 -32.86 1.61
N TYR A 591 -1.85 -33.04 0.80
CA TYR A 591 -2.74 -34.18 0.84
C TYR A 591 -2.56 -35.08 -0.37
N ARG A 592 -2.99 -36.31 -0.22
CA ARG A 592 -2.96 -37.33 -1.26
C ARG A 592 -4.34 -37.96 -1.42
N LEU A 593 -4.89 -37.84 -2.62
CA LEU A 593 -6.22 -38.34 -3.03
C LEU A 593 -6.09 -39.66 -3.77
N GLY A 594 -6.88 -40.65 -3.36
CA GLY A 594 -6.94 -41.97 -3.99
C GLY A 594 -5.88 -42.94 -3.44
N LYS A 595 -6.19 -44.25 -3.50
CA LYS A 595 -5.32 -45.32 -2.98
C LYS A 595 -4.34 -45.83 -4.03
N LYS A 596 -4.81 -45.97 -5.28
CA LYS A 596 -4.00 -46.42 -6.43
C LYS A 596 -3.72 -45.24 -7.36
N ASN A 597 -2.47 -45.11 -7.79
CA ASN A 597 -2.00 -43.99 -8.61
C ASN A 597 -2.44 -42.61 -8.04
N PRO A 598 -2.04 -42.27 -6.81
CA PRO A 598 -2.59 -41.12 -6.08
C PRO A 598 -2.36 -39.77 -6.78
N PHE A 599 -3.27 -38.82 -6.54
CA PHE A 599 -3.14 -37.42 -6.95
C PHE A 599 -2.81 -36.53 -5.73
N ASP A 600 -1.76 -35.73 -5.82
CA ASP A 600 -1.34 -34.86 -4.72
C ASP A 600 -2.03 -33.48 -4.80
N LEU A 601 -2.48 -32.97 -3.65
CA LEU A 601 -3.20 -31.70 -3.48
C LEU A 601 -2.52 -30.84 -2.41
N VAL A 602 -2.74 -29.53 -2.49
CA VAL A 602 -2.37 -28.57 -1.45
C VAL A 602 -3.64 -27.98 -0.85
N ILE A 603 -3.75 -28.01 0.48
CA ILE A 603 -4.82 -27.32 1.20
C ILE A 603 -4.19 -26.21 2.06
N LYS A 604 -4.56 -24.95 1.80
CA LYS A 604 -4.18 -23.79 2.58
C LYS A 604 -5.30 -23.48 3.59
N ARG A 605 -5.03 -23.61 4.89
CA ARG A 605 -5.98 -23.37 5.98
C ARG A 605 -5.68 -22.05 6.69
N THR A 606 -6.70 -21.22 6.92
CA THR A 606 -6.59 -20.00 7.71
C THR A 606 -7.84 -19.68 8.53
N THR A 607 -7.63 -19.09 9.71
CA THR A 607 -8.66 -18.45 10.54
C THR A 607 -8.46 -16.93 10.63
N ASP A 608 -7.39 -16.40 10.03
CA ASP A 608 -7.08 -14.97 10.00
C ASP A 608 -8.05 -14.22 9.07
N VAL A 609 -8.55 -13.06 9.51
CA VAL A 609 -9.62 -12.34 8.82
C VAL A 609 -9.17 -11.88 7.43
N HIS A 610 -7.94 -11.36 7.29
CA HIS A 610 -7.44 -10.86 6.01
C HIS A 610 -7.14 -12.02 5.05
N LYS A 611 -6.50 -13.09 5.54
CA LYS A 611 -6.21 -14.26 4.70
C LYS A 611 -7.46 -15.02 4.26
N LYS A 612 -8.57 -14.94 4.99
CA LYS A 612 -9.87 -15.46 4.53
C LYS A 612 -10.33 -14.76 3.25
N LEU A 613 -10.27 -13.43 3.21
CA LEU A 613 -10.62 -12.65 2.02
C LEU A 613 -9.72 -13.01 0.85
N GLU A 614 -8.41 -13.13 1.10
CA GLU A 614 -7.43 -13.52 0.08
C GLU A 614 -7.69 -14.94 -0.47
N HIS A 615 -8.08 -15.91 0.37
CA HIS A 615 -8.44 -17.26 -0.09
C HIS A 615 -9.72 -17.29 -0.92
N ILE A 616 -10.72 -16.46 -0.57
CA ILE A 616 -11.95 -16.33 -1.38
C ILE A 616 -11.58 -15.80 -2.77
N HIS A 617 -10.78 -14.74 -2.81
CA HIS A 617 -10.32 -14.14 -4.05
C HIS A 617 -9.50 -15.13 -4.90
N GLU A 618 -8.55 -15.86 -4.29
CA GLU A 618 -7.76 -16.87 -4.99
C GLU A 618 -8.64 -17.99 -5.58
N ALA A 619 -9.67 -18.44 -4.84
CA ALA A 619 -10.62 -19.44 -5.34
C ALA A 619 -11.41 -18.91 -6.54
N PHE A 620 -11.89 -17.67 -6.48
CA PHE A 620 -12.60 -17.03 -7.58
C PHE A 620 -11.72 -16.88 -8.82
N VAL A 621 -10.56 -16.22 -8.67
CA VAL A 621 -9.60 -16.02 -9.78
C VAL A 621 -9.18 -17.37 -10.38
N GLY A 622 -8.86 -18.33 -9.52
CA GLY A 622 -8.49 -19.68 -9.92
C GLY A 622 -9.59 -20.34 -10.76
N THR A 623 -10.82 -20.38 -10.25
CA THR A 623 -11.92 -21.14 -10.88
C THR A 623 -12.58 -20.45 -12.06
N LYS A 624 -12.66 -19.11 -12.06
CA LYS A 624 -13.36 -18.32 -13.08
C LYS A 624 -12.45 -17.78 -14.19
N ALA A 625 -11.15 -17.62 -13.92
CA ALA A 625 -10.20 -17.10 -14.91
C ALA A 625 -9.06 -18.09 -15.20
N ILE A 626 -8.22 -18.39 -14.22
CA ILE A 626 -6.94 -19.09 -14.44
C ILE A 626 -7.11 -20.52 -14.94
N ASN A 627 -8.06 -21.28 -14.39
CA ASN A 627 -8.26 -22.68 -14.77
C ASN A 627 -8.51 -22.84 -16.28
N GLY A 628 -9.22 -21.91 -16.91
CA GLY A 628 -9.46 -21.91 -18.36
C GLY A 628 -8.18 -21.75 -19.17
N LEU A 629 -7.22 -20.96 -18.69
CA LEU A 629 -5.91 -20.76 -19.33
C LEU A 629 -5.12 -22.06 -19.46
N LEU A 630 -5.36 -23.03 -18.55
CA LEU A 630 -4.66 -24.30 -18.61
C LEU A 630 -5.01 -25.09 -19.87
N LYS A 631 -6.09 -24.79 -20.60
CA LYS A 631 -6.30 -25.37 -21.95
C LYS A 631 -5.24 -24.93 -22.94
N PHE A 632 -4.62 -23.77 -22.73
CA PHE A 632 -3.67 -23.19 -23.68
C PHE A 632 -2.21 -23.39 -23.24
N ILE A 633 -1.93 -23.22 -21.95
CA ILE A 633 -0.56 -23.20 -21.42
C ILE A 633 -0.44 -23.93 -20.06
N PRO A 634 0.67 -24.63 -19.78
CA PRO A 634 0.83 -25.40 -18.54
C PRO A 634 1.31 -24.57 -17.34
N ASN A 635 1.53 -23.26 -17.50
CA ASN A 635 2.30 -22.42 -16.59
C ASN A 635 1.54 -21.92 -15.34
N PHE A 636 0.33 -22.41 -15.08
CA PHE A 636 -0.47 -22.06 -13.91
C PHE A 636 -0.87 -23.31 -13.14
N ALA A 637 -0.86 -23.27 -11.81
CA ALA A 637 -1.43 -24.32 -10.98
C ALA A 637 -2.96 -24.24 -10.95
N TYR A 638 -3.62 -25.39 -10.97
CA TYR A 638 -5.08 -25.47 -10.97
C TYR A 638 -5.66 -25.24 -9.57
N THR A 639 -6.77 -24.51 -9.49
CA THR A 639 -7.52 -24.27 -8.25
C THR A 639 -8.82 -25.06 -8.26
N PHE A 640 -9.02 -25.89 -7.23
CA PHE A 640 -10.18 -26.77 -7.12
C PHE A 640 -11.36 -26.14 -6.36
N GLY A 641 -11.15 -24.97 -5.74
CA GLY A 641 -12.17 -24.26 -4.97
C GLY A 641 -11.81 -24.15 -3.49
N LEU A 642 -12.80 -23.87 -2.65
CA LEU A 642 -12.64 -23.69 -1.21
C LEU A 642 -13.74 -24.40 -0.41
N PHE A 643 -13.51 -24.57 0.89
CA PHE A 643 -14.54 -24.98 1.84
C PHE A 643 -14.35 -24.30 3.19
N SER A 644 -15.44 -24.19 3.95
CA SER A 644 -15.44 -23.59 5.28
C SER A 644 -15.40 -24.65 6.38
N ASP A 645 -14.59 -24.43 7.40
CA ASP A 645 -14.61 -25.22 8.64
C ASP A 645 -15.82 -24.83 9.51
N LYS A 646 -16.24 -25.72 10.43
CA LYS A 646 -17.26 -25.43 11.44
C LYS A 646 -16.91 -24.21 12.31
N ASP A 647 -15.62 -23.98 12.55
CA ASP A 647 -15.10 -22.85 13.35
C ASP A 647 -14.97 -21.55 12.52
N GLY A 648 -15.52 -21.51 11.31
CA GLY A 648 -15.48 -20.34 10.42
C GLY A 648 -14.14 -20.09 9.71
N GLY A 649 -13.24 -21.08 9.67
CA GLY A 649 -12.01 -21.04 8.86
C GLY A 649 -12.31 -21.23 7.36
N ILE A 650 -11.51 -20.63 6.48
CA ILE A 650 -11.62 -20.81 5.02
C ILE A 650 -10.41 -21.57 4.50
N ASN A 651 -10.66 -22.68 3.81
CA ASN A 651 -9.64 -23.58 3.30
C ASN A 651 -9.64 -23.60 1.78
N LEU A 652 -8.54 -23.20 1.17
CA LEU A 652 -8.37 -23.23 -0.28
C LEU A 652 -7.73 -24.56 -0.72
N ILE A 653 -8.23 -25.17 -1.80
CA ILE A 653 -7.71 -26.40 -2.38
C ILE A 653 -7.07 -26.11 -3.75
N ASN A 654 -5.77 -26.38 -3.88
CA ASN A 654 -4.99 -26.20 -5.10
C ASN A 654 -4.29 -27.50 -5.51
N GLU A 655 -3.87 -27.56 -6.77
CA GLU A 655 -2.97 -28.58 -7.31
C GLU A 655 -1.61 -28.52 -6.61
N PHE A 656 -1.06 -29.69 -6.26
CA PHE A 656 0.33 -29.78 -5.84
C PHE A 656 1.26 -29.87 -7.07
N ILE A 657 2.08 -28.84 -7.27
CA ILE A 657 3.13 -28.86 -8.30
C ILE A 657 4.43 -29.40 -7.70
N PRO A 658 4.96 -30.53 -8.19
CA PRO A 658 6.24 -31.05 -7.71
C PRO A 658 7.40 -30.20 -8.25
N GLY A 659 8.28 -29.76 -7.36
CA GLY A 659 9.47 -29.00 -7.75
C GLY A 659 10.03 -28.18 -6.59
N ILE A 660 11.08 -27.43 -6.90
CA ILE A 660 11.60 -26.38 -6.01
C ILE A 660 11.02 -25.03 -6.45
N THR A 661 10.92 -24.08 -5.53
CA THR A 661 10.53 -22.72 -5.91
C THR A 661 11.64 -22.05 -6.74
N PHE A 662 11.28 -21.09 -7.59
CA PHE A 662 12.25 -20.33 -8.36
C PHE A 662 13.20 -19.57 -7.42
N PHE A 663 12.73 -19.12 -6.26
CA PHE A 663 13.56 -18.57 -5.19
C PHE A 663 14.63 -19.57 -4.72
N GLN A 664 14.26 -20.83 -4.45
CA GLN A 664 15.21 -21.87 -4.06
C GLN A 664 16.22 -22.16 -5.17
N TYR A 665 15.77 -22.18 -6.43
CA TYR A 665 16.66 -22.35 -7.58
C TYR A 665 17.68 -21.21 -7.71
N LEU A 666 17.23 -19.96 -7.63
CA LEU A 666 18.07 -18.76 -7.71
C LEU A 666 19.11 -18.67 -6.58
N ASN A 667 18.84 -19.28 -5.42
CA ASN A 667 19.79 -19.40 -4.31
C ASN A 667 20.61 -20.71 -4.33
N GLY A 668 20.23 -21.65 -5.18
CA GLY A 668 20.77 -22.99 -5.22
C GLY A 668 22.13 -23.06 -5.91
N LYS A 669 22.89 -24.11 -5.60
CA LYS A 669 24.17 -24.42 -6.27
C LYS A 669 23.99 -24.89 -7.73
N THR A 670 22.77 -25.30 -8.09
CA THR A 670 22.39 -25.77 -9.43
C THR A 670 21.93 -24.64 -10.36
N PHE A 671 22.03 -23.38 -9.91
CA PHE A 671 21.70 -22.20 -10.71
C PHE A 671 22.50 -22.19 -12.01
N ASN A 672 21.79 -21.99 -13.12
CA ASN A 672 22.38 -21.83 -14.45
C ASN A 672 21.82 -20.56 -15.11
N PHE A 673 22.72 -19.69 -15.57
CA PHE A 673 22.33 -18.39 -16.10
C PHE A 673 21.53 -18.50 -17.41
N ASP A 674 21.84 -19.45 -18.30
CA ASP A 674 21.10 -19.64 -19.55
C ASP A 674 19.67 -20.15 -19.29
N GLU A 675 19.53 -21.09 -18.34
CA GLU A 675 18.22 -21.58 -17.90
C GLU A 675 17.41 -20.46 -17.21
N TYR A 676 18.05 -19.57 -16.44
CA TYR A 676 17.40 -18.37 -15.90
C TYR A 676 16.82 -17.48 -17.00
N ILE A 677 17.60 -17.14 -18.04
CA ILE A 677 17.11 -16.35 -19.18
C ILE A 677 15.92 -17.04 -19.84
N PHE A 678 15.99 -18.36 -20.00
CA PHE A 678 14.90 -19.12 -20.59
C PHE A 678 13.63 -19.12 -19.74
N ILE A 679 13.75 -19.22 -18.42
CA ILE A 679 12.63 -19.08 -17.49
C ILE A 679 12.00 -17.70 -17.64
N ILE A 680 12.78 -16.62 -17.73
CA ILE A 680 12.26 -15.26 -17.94
C ILE A 680 11.50 -15.14 -19.26
N LEU A 681 12.01 -15.71 -20.35
CA LEU A 681 11.31 -15.70 -21.65
C LEU A 681 10.00 -16.49 -21.63
N GLN A 682 9.98 -17.66 -20.98
CA GLN A 682 8.74 -18.43 -20.76
C GLN A 682 7.72 -17.65 -19.94
N LEU A 683 8.15 -16.95 -18.89
CA LEU A 683 7.28 -16.10 -18.07
C LEU A 683 6.73 -14.92 -18.86
N CYS A 684 7.51 -14.29 -19.74
CA CYS A 684 6.99 -13.22 -20.61
C CYS A 684 5.84 -13.73 -21.49
N MET A 685 6.01 -14.90 -22.13
CA MET A 685 4.95 -15.50 -22.95
C MET A 685 3.73 -15.89 -22.11
N THR A 686 3.96 -16.46 -20.92
CA THR A 686 2.92 -16.86 -19.98
C THR A 686 2.04 -15.68 -19.56
N ILE A 687 2.67 -14.57 -19.16
CA ILE A 687 1.98 -13.38 -18.69
C ILE A 687 1.26 -12.65 -19.84
N GLU A 688 1.87 -12.56 -21.04
CA GLU A 688 1.15 -12.01 -22.21
C GLU A 688 -0.12 -12.79 -22.52
N THR A 689 -0.03 -14.12 -22.51
CA THR A 689 -1.20 -14.99 -22.72
C THR A 689 -2.27 -14.73 -21.65
N ALA A 690 -1.92 -14.78 -20.36
CA ALA A 690 -2.89 -14.55 -19.29
C ALA A 690 -3.53 -13.15 -19.35
N GLN A 691 -2.76 -12.13 -19.71
CA GLN A 691 -3.24 -10.76 -19.92
C GLN A 691 -4.23 -10.65 -21.08
N HIS A 692 -4.01 -11.36 -22.19
CA HIS A 692 -4.94 -11.32 -23.31
C HIS A 692 -6.25 -12.07 -23.05
N HIS A 693 -6.24 -13.12 -22.23
CA HIS A 693 -7.42 -13.94 -21.96
C HIS A 693 -8.30 -13.42 -20.82
N CYS A 694 -7.69 -12.91 -19.75
CA CYS A 694 -8.42 -12.46 -18.56
C CYS A 694 -7.81 -11.23 -17.88
N SER A 695 -6.96 -10.48 -18.59
CA SER A 695 -6.31 -9.27 -18.10
C SER A 695 -5.55 -9.45 -16.78
N LEU A 696 -4.98 -10.65 -16.56
CA LEU A 696 -4.28 -10.98 -15.32
C LEU A 696 -3.14 -10.01 -15.00
N VAL A 697 -3.17 -9.46 -13.80
CA VAL A 697 -2.02 -8.85 -13.12
C VAL A 697 -1.89 -9.50 -11.75
N HIS A 698 -0.80 -10.22 -11.50
CA HIS A 698 -0.67 -11.05 -10.30
C HIS A 698 -0.37 -10.22 -9.04
N TYR A 699 0.32 -9.07 -9.15
CA TYR A 699 0.72 -8.17 -8.06
C TYR A 699 1.62 -8.75 -6.95
N ASP A 700 1.83 -10.06 -6.94
CA ASP A 700 2.72 -10.79 -6.03
C ASP A 700 3.54 -11.84 -6.77
N LEU A 701 3.84 -11.61 -8.06
CA LEU A 701 4.63 -12.54 -8.85
C LEU A 701 6.12 -12.43 -8.50
N LEU A 702 6.49 -13.06 -7.40
CA LEU A 702 7.84 -13.08 -6.85
C LEU A 702 8.43 -14.49 -7.00
N PRO A 703 9.77 -14.64 -6.92
CA PRO A 703 10.40 -15.94 -7.17
C PRO A 703 9.91 -17.10 -6.27
N TRP A 704 9.32 -16.83 -5.11
CA TRP A 704 8.74 -17.88 -4.25
C TRP A 704 7.34 -18.34 -4.68
N ASN A 705 6.63 -17.56 -5.50
CA ASN A 705 5.31 -17.88 -6.07
C ASN A 705 5.41 -18.56 -7.45
N ILE A 706 6.59 -19.08 -7.79
CA ILE A 706 6.84 -19.85 -9.01
C ILE A 706 7.50 -21.16 -8.61
N ILE A 707 6.93 -22.29 -9.03
CA ILE A 707 7.50 -23.62 -8.87
C ILE A 707 8.10 -24.06 -10.20
N LEU A 708 9.35 -24.54 -10.19
CA LEU A 708 10.00 -25.08 -11.37
C LEU A 708 9.70 -26.58 -11.51
N TYR A 709 8.66 -26.89 -12.29
CA TYR A 709 8.32 -28.27 -12.62
C TYR A 709 9.29 -28.81 -13.69
N ARG A 710 9.84 -30.00 -13.46
CA ARG A 710 10.76 -30.67 -14.38
C ARG A 710 10.15 -31.98 -14.89
N PRO A 711 9.60 -32.02 -16.11
CA PRO A 711 9.09 -33.27 -16.69
C PRO A 711 10.22 -34.29 -16.91
N PRO A 712 9.92 -35.60 -16.88
CA PRO A 712 10.93 -36.66 -17.01
C PRO A 712 11.60 -36.69 -18.38
N LYS A 713 10.91 -36.19 -19.42
CA LYS A 713 11.43 -36.03 -20.79
C LYS A 713 11.17 -34.58 -21.26
N PRO A 714 11.96 -34.05 -22.21
CA PRO A 714 11.63 -32.79 -22.86
C PRO A 714 10.21 -32.79 -23.40
N VAL A 715 9.51 -31.68 -23.23
CA VAL A 715 8.16 -31.47 -23.78
C VAL A 715 8.16 -30.32 -24.76
N ILE A 716 7.19 -30.34 -25.67
CA ILE A 716 6.95 -29.28 -26.65
C ILE A 716 5.73 -28.49 -26.19
N ILE A 717 5.86 -27.16 -26.11
CA ILE A 717 4.79 -26.25 -25.71
C ILE A 717 4.68 -25.16 -26.77
N ASP A 718 3.45 -24.88 -27.21
CA ASP A 718 3.12 -23.82 -28.14
C ASP A 718 2.47 -22.65 -27.38
N TYR A 719 2.93 -21.43 -27.63
CA TYR A 719 2.36 -20.19 -27.12
C TYR A 719 1.81 -19.35 -28.26
N ILE A 720 0.60 -18.83 -28.13
CA ILE A 720 0.10 -17.79 -29.04
C ILE A 720 0.62 -16.45 -28.51
N PHE A 721 1.60 -15.86 -29.22
CA PHE A 721 2.37 -14.72 -28.76
C PHE A 721 2.59 -13.72 -29.91
N GLY A 722 2.15 -12.47 -29.72
CA GLY A 722 2.22 -11.44 -30.76
C GLY A 722 1.59 -11.84 -32.12
N GLY A 723 0.50 -12.61 -32.11
CA GLY A 723 -0.21 -13.08 -33.32
C GLY A 723 0.46 -14.27 -34.04
N LYS A 724 1.55 -14.79 -33.51
CA LYS A 724 2.29 -15.95 -34.03
C LYS A 724 2.23 -17.11 -33.03
N VAL A 725 2.47 -18.32 -33.50
CA VAL A 725 2.67 -19.48 -32.63
C VAL A 725 4.16 -19.65 -32.38
N VAL A 726 4.58 -19.47 -31.13
CA VAL A 726 5.95 -19.68 -30.67
C VAL A 726 6.03 -21.05 -30.02
N ARG A 727 6.79 -21.95 -30.64
CA ARG A 727 7.03 -23.31 -30.15
C ARG A 727 8.33 -23.37 -29.39
N ILE A 728 8.29 -23.97 -28.20
CA ILE A 728 9.46 -24.25 -27.37
C ILE A 728 9.61 -25.73 -27.09
N SER A 729 10.86 -26.19 -26.97
CA SER A 729 11.21 -27.50 -26.40
C SER A 729 11.92 -27.27 -25.07
N THR A 730 11.39 -27.81 -23.96
CA THR A 730 11.89 -27.54 -22.60
C THR A 730 11.87 -28.76 -21.67
N LYS A 731 12.78 -28.75 -20.67
CA LYS A 731 12.78 -29.65 -19.50
C LYS A 731 12.44 -28.93 -18.18
N VAL A 732 12.01 -27.67 -18.26
CA VAL A 732 11.61 -26.87 -17.11
C VAL A 732 10.41 -26.00 -17.47
N ILE A 733 9.34 -26.13 -16.70
CA ILE A 733 8.12 -25.35 -16.83
C ILE A 733 7.99 -24.52 -15.55
N PRO A 734 8.11 -23.18 -15.63
CA PRO A 734 7.78 -22.32 -14.50
C PRO A 734 6.27 -22.29 -14.33
N VAL A 735 5.78 -22.83 -13.20
CA VAL A 735 4.35 -22.87 -12.85
C VAL A 735 4.09 -21.83 -11.77
N ILE A 736 3.22 -20.88 -12.07
CA ILE A 736 2.79 -19.81 -11.18
C ILE A 736 1.75 -20.37 -10.19
N ILE A 737 1.86 -19.96 -8.93
CA ILE A 737 0.96 -20.31 -7.84
C ILE A 737 0.58 -19.05 -7.05
N ASP A 738 -0.47 -19.15 -6.22
CA ASP A 738 -0.85 -18.13 -5.23
C ASP A 738 -1.43 -16.84 -5.82
N TYR A 739 -2.68 -16.89 -6.29
CA TYR A 739 -3.34 -15.77 -6.98
C TYR A 739 -4.10 -14.81 -6.05
N GLY A 740 -3.96 -14.96 -4.73
CA GLY A 740 -4.80 -14.26 -3.76
C GLY A 740 -4.73 -12.73 -3.79
N LYS A 741 -3.65 -12.18 -4.35
CA LYS A 741 -3.42 -10.73 -4.47
C LYS A 741 -3.62 -10.17 -5.88
N SER A 742 -4.01 -11.03 -6.81
CA SER A 742 -4.07 -10.69 -8.22
C SER A 742 -5.23 -9.77 -8.59
N HIS A 743 -5.28 -9.42 -9.86
CA HIS A 743 -6.35 -8.73 -10.55
C HIS A 743 -6.64 -9.48 -11.84
N VAL A 744 -7.92 -9.64 -12.16
CA VAL A 744 -8.43 -10.20 -13.42
C VAL A 744 -9.68 -9.46 -13.87
N ILE A 745 -10.06 -9.66 -15.13
CA ILE A 745 -11.36 -9.27 -15.65
C ILE A 745 -12.18 -10.55 -15.92
N VAL A 746 -13.36 -10.62 -15.30
CA VAL A 746 -14.31 -11.74 -15.44
C VAL A 746 -15.69 -11.14 -15.65
N ASP A 747 -16.46 -11.68 -16.60
CA ASP A 747 -17.80 -11.20 -16.96
C ASP A 747 -17.84 -9.69 -17.23
N GLY A 748 -16.78 -9.17 -17.87
CA GLY A 748 -16.63 -7.76 -18.20
C GLY A 748 -16.55 -6.85 -16.97
N LYS A 749 -16.07 -7.33 -15.82
CA LYS A 749 -15.87 -6.55 -14.58
C LYS A 749 -14.46 -6.77 -14.03
N HIS A 750 -13.90 -5.76 -13.38
CA HIS A 750 -12.64 -5.87 -12.67
C HIS A 750 -12.82 -6.62 -11.35
N HIS A 751 -11.88 -7.51 -11.07
CA HIS A 751 -11.78 -8.25 -9.83
C HIS A 751 -10.33 -8.21 -9.36
N GLY A 752 -10.00 -7.30 -8.44
CA GLY A 752 -8.65 -7.17 -7.89
C GLY A 752 -8.61 -7.07 -6.37
N PHE A 753 -7.52 -7.53 -5.77
CA PHE A 753 -7.31 -7.49 -4.30
C PHE A 753 -6.35 -6.39 -3.85
N ILE A 754 -5.25 -6.16 -4.58
CA ILE A 754 -4.25 -5.12 -4.26
C ILE A 754 -4.58 -3.78 -4.94
N ASP A 755 -4.98 -3.84 -6.20
CA ASP A 755 -5.46 -2.70 -6.97
C ASP A 755 -6.70 -3.18 -7.71
N MET A 756 -7.86 -2.68 -7.30
CA MET A 756 -9.15 -3.21 -7.76
C MET A 756 -9.42 -2.92 -9.24
N PHE A 757 -8.92 -1.80 -9.76
CA PHE A 757 -9.37 -1.26 -11.04
C PHE A 757 -8.25 -1.10 -12.06
N ARG A 758 -7.00 -1.08 -11.62
CA ARG A 758 -5.88 -0.82 -12.53
C ARG A 758 -5.32 -2.09 -13.10
N VAL A 759 -5.13 -2.09 -14.42
CA VAL A 759 -4.30 -3.06 -15.14
C VAL A 759 -2.95 -2.42 -15.45
N SER A 760 -1.85 -3.05 -15.02
CA SER A 760 -0.47 -2.66 -15.40
C SER A 760 0.23 -3.84 -16.07
N THR A 761 0.38 -3.76 -17.40
CA THR A 761 0.91 -4.84 -18.25
C THR A 761 2.34 -5.24 -17.91
N ILE A 762 3.14 -4.33 -17.36
CA ILE A 762 4.55 -4.56 -17.02
C ILE A 762 4.78 -4.97 -15.55
N GLN A 763 3.75 -4.84 -14.70
CA GLN A 763 3.87 -4.95 -13.23
C GLN A 763 4.64 -6.21 -12.81
N ASP A 764 4.11 -7.36 -13.19
CA ASP A 764 4.63 -8.65 -12.74
C ASP A 764 6.03 -8.94 -13.30
N MET A 765 6.29 -8.52 -14.53
CA MET A 765 7.59 -8.72 -15.15
C MET A 765 8.68 -7.87 -14.51
N LEU A 766 8.39 -6.63 -14.10
CA LEU A 766 9.31 -5.84 -13.30
C LEU A 766 9.56 -6.48 -11.93
N MET A 767 8.51 -6.97 -11.26
CA MET A 767 8.65 -7.65 -9.96
C MET A 767 9.57 -8.86 -10.04
N ILE A 768 9.33 -9.78 -10.98
CA ILE A 768 10.17 -10.96 -11.19
C ILE A 768 11.59 -10.54 -11.55
N MET A 769 11.75 -9.64 -12.53
CA MET A 769 13.06 -9.25 -13.05
C MET A 769 13.92 -8.63 -11.95
N LEU A 770 13.43 -7.57 -11.29
CA LEU A 770 14.19 -6.86 -10.26
C LEU A 770 14.46 -7.76 -9.05
N LYS A 771 13.48 -8.55 -8.61
CA LYS A 771 13.67 -9.43 -7.44
C LYS A 771 14.63 -10.58 -7.73
N SER A 772 14.53 -11.20 -8.90
CA SER A 772 15.46 -12.28 -9.29
C SER A 772 16.87 -11.76 -9.50
N MET A 773 17.05 -10.60 -10.14
CA MET A 773 18.36 -9.94 -10.28
C MET A 773 18.99 -9.66 -8.93
N ARG A 774 18.22 -9.17 -7.96
CA ARG A 774 18.72 -8.92 -6.59
C ARG A 774 19.27 -10.19 -5.95
N ILE A 775 18.51 -11.29 -6.00
CA ILE A 775 18.95 -12.58 -5.44
C ILE A 775 20.23 -13.05 -6.13
N ILE A 776 20.29 -12.94 -7.46
CA ILE A 776 21.44 -13.36 -8.26
C ILE A 776 22.70 -12.56 -7.88
N VAL A 777 22.62 -11.23 -7.81
CA VAL A 777 23.80 -10.39 -7.48
C VAL A 777 24.25 -10.51 -6.01
N GLU A 778 23.35 -10.89 -5.11
CA GLU A 778 23.64 -11.10 -3.69
C GLU A 778 24.25 -12.49 -3.44
N ASN A 779 23.75 -13.54 -4.11
CA ASN A 779 23.97 -14.92 -3.69
C ASN A 779 24.72 -15.79 -4.72
N GLN A 780 24.82 -15.37 -5.99
CA GLN A 780 25.45 -16.19 -7.05
C GLN A 780 26.82 -15.65 -7.48
N ARG A 781 27.70 -16.58 -7.87
CA ARG A 781 28.97 -16.25 -8.54
C ARG A 781 28.75 -16.26 -10.05
N ILE A 782 28.85 -15.10 -10.67
CA ILE A 782 28.54 -14.89 -12.08
C ILE A 782 29.84 -14.62 -12.84
N ASN A 783 30.05 -15.27 -13.99
CA ASN A 783 31.21 -15.00 -14.84
C ASN A 783 31.07 -13.64 -15.57
N LYS A 784 32.14 -13.16 -16.21
CA LYS A 784 32.17 -11.84 -16.86
C LYS A 784 31.13 -11.70 -17.97
N THR A 785 30.93 -12.73 -18.78
CA THR A 785 29.97 -12.74 -19.90
C THR A 785 28.53 -12.65 -19.42
N ASP A 786 28.21 -13.41 -18.37
CA ASP A 786 26.88 -13.44 -17.76
C ASP A 786 26.61 -12.14 -17.01
N LEU A 787 27.62 -11.56 -16.34
CA LEU A 787 27.49 -10.25 -15.71
C LEU A 787 27.20 -9.15 -16.74
N TYR A 788 27.90 -9.15 -17.89
CA TYR A 788 27.62 -8.21 -18.98
C TYR A 788 26.19 -8.36 -19.51
N THR A 789 25.74 -9.61 -19.66
CA THR A 789 24.38 -9.93 -20.10
C THR A 789 23.35 -9.45 -19.06
N LEU A 790 23.59 -9.69 -17.78
CA LEU A 790 22.73 -9.26 -16.67
C LEU A 790 22.59 -7.73 -16.66
N LEU A 791 23.70 -6.99 -16.71
CA LEU A 791 23.69 -5.52 -16.77
C LEU A 791 22.94 -5.02 -18.01
N SER A 792 23.12 -5.66 -19.16
CA SER A 792 22.40 -5.30 -20.39
C SER A 792 20.89 -5.50 -20.24
N ILE A 793 20.46 -6.59 -19.59
CA ILE A 793 19.03 -6.83 -19.31
C ILE A 793 18.50 -5.83 -18.28
N SER A 794 19.27 -5.53 -17.22
CA SER A 794 18.90 -4.52 -16.21
C SER A 794 18.66 -3.14 -16.82
N ASN A 795 19.35 -2.80 -17.90
CA ASN A 795 19.13 -1.55 -18.64
C ASN A 795 17.77 -1.46 -19.36
N PHE A 796 16.89 -2.46 -19.25
CA PHE A 796 15.50 -2.34 -19.66
C PHE A 796 14.79 -1.18 -18.94
N VAL A 797 15.13 -0.94 -17.67
CA VAL A 797 14.53 0.16 -16.88
C VAL A 797 15.25 1.51 -17.04
N SER A 798 16.42 1.52 -17.69
CA SER A 798 17.25 2.72 -17.86
C SER A 798 16.74 3.66 -18.96
N ASN A 799 17.22 4.90 -18.98
CA ASN A 799 16.74 5.98 -19.84
C ASN A 799 15.24 6.26 -19.67
N THR A 800 14.73 6.12 -18.45
CA THR A 800 13.34 6.42 -18.09
C THR A 800 13.33 7.34 -16.85
N ARG A 801 12.16 7.88 -16.48
CA ARG A 801 12.00 8.54 -15.19
C ARG A 801 12.10 7.56 -14.02
N TYR A 802 11.85 6.28 -14.26
CA TYR A 802 12.04 5.22 -13.27
C TYR A 802 13.52 5.03 -12.94
N HIS A 803 14.40 5.03 -13.94
CA HIS A 803 15.84 5.09 -13.76
C HIS A 803 16.52 5.80 -14.95
N ARG A 804 17.20 6.92 -14.68
CA ARG A 804 17.80 7.75 -15.75
C ARG A 804 19.05 7.11 -16.34
N ASP A 805 19.95 6.65 -15.49
CA ASP A 805 21.28 6.22 -15.90
C ASP A 805 21.31 4.77 -16.38
N LYS A 806 22.38 4.40 -17.10
CA LYS A 806 22.64 3.01 -17.46
C LYS A 806 23.49 2.32 -16.39
N PHE A 807 23.18 1.06 -16.11
CA PHE A 807 24.02 0.19 -15.30
C PHE A 807 25.26 -0.24 -16.10
N THR A 808 26.41 0.30 -15.72
CA THR A 808 27.72 -0.06 -16.27
C THR A 808 28.57 -0.90 -15.31
N SER A 809 28.16 -0.99 -14.04
CA SER A 809 28.86 -1.75 -13.00
C SER A 809 27.90 -2.50 -12.08
N ILE A 810 28.35 -3.62 -11.49
CA ILE A 810 27.56 -4.37 -10.50
C ILE A 810 27.23 -3.56 -9.25
N ILE A 811 28.09 -2.59 -8.89
CA ILE A 811 27.88 -1.72 -7.72
C ILE A 811 26.67 -0.81 -7.96
N SER A 812 26.61 -0.17 -9.14
CA SER A 812 25.46 0.68 -9.51
C SER A 812 24.14 -0.10 -9.49
N LEU A 813 24.14 -1.33 -10.01
CA LEU A 813 22.97 -2.19 -10.01
C LEU A 813 22.56 -2.63 -8.59
N LYS A 814 23.52 -3.01 -7.74
CA LYS A 814 23.24 -3.41 -6.34
C LYS A 814 22.59 -2.28 -5.54
N ASN A 815 23.09 -1.05 -5.69
CA ASN A 815 22.53 0.10 -5.01
C ASN A 815 21.08 0.34 -5.45
N PHE A 816 20.83 0.37 -6.77
CA PHE A 816 19.48 0.50 -7.30
C PHE A 816 18.53 -0.59 -6.80
N LEU A 817 18.93 -1.86 -6.89
CA LEU A 817 18.10 -3.00 -6.48
C LEU A 817 17.80 -3.01 -4.97
N LYS A 818 18.69 -2.47 -4.13
CA LYS A 818 18.44 -2.38 -2.68
C LYS A 818 17.20 -1.55 -2.38
N ASP A 819 16.99 -0.48 -3.14
CA ASP A 819 15.96 0.53 -2.87
C ASP A 819 14.62 0.15 -3.53
N HIS A 820 14.66 -0.44 -4.73
CA HIS A 820 13.50 -0.66 -5.62
C HIS A 820 12.96 -2.12 -5.64
N THR A 821 13.28 -2.95 -4.63
CA THR A 821 12.83 -4.38 -4.59
C THR A 821 12.11 -4.78 -3.31
N SER A 822 11.75 -3.82 -2.46
CA SER A 822 10.76 -4.08 -1.40
C SER A 822 9.37 -4.20 -2.01
N TYR A 823 8.55 -5.10 -1.48
CA TYR A 823 7.20 -5.37 -1.99
C TYR A 823 6.37 -4.08 -2.16
N THR A 824 6.31 -3.25 -1.12
CA THR A 824 5.57 -1.98 -1.13
C THR A 824 6.03 -1.06 -2.26
N SER A 825 7.34 -0.88 -2.44
CA SER A 825 7.93 -0.05 -3.51
C SER A 825 7.55 -0.56 -4.91
N LEU A 826 7.61 -1.88 -5.14
CA LEU A 826 7.26 -2.47 -6.44
C LEU A 826 5.79 -2.23 -6.84
N ILE A 827 4.90 -2.13 -5.87
CA ILE A 827 3.47 -1.90 -6.10
C ILE A 827 3.18 -0.42 -6.22
N SER A 828 3.61 0.39 -5.24
CA SER A 828 3.17 1.78 -5.11
C SER A 828 3.97 2.80 -5.92
N GLU A 829 5.21 2.50 -6.33
CA GLU A 829 6.00 3.47 -7.09
C GLU A 829 5.47 3.63 -8.52
N PRO A 830 5.37 4.88 -9.01
CA PRO A 830 5.06 5.14 -10.41
C PRO A 830 6.12 4.52 -11.32
N LYS A 831 5.68 3.83 -12.37
CA LYS A 831 6.60 3.18 -13.33
C LYS A 831 6.85 4.05 -14.57
N TYR A 832 6.18 5.21 -14.64
CA TYR A 832 6.35 6.24 -15.68
C TYR A 832 6.25 5.66 -17.10
N GLU A 833 7.31 5.77 -17.91
CA GLU A 833 7.33 5.27 -19.29
C GLU A 833 7.23 3.74 -19.38
N LEU A 834 7.55 3.02 -18.29
CA LEU A 834 7.45 1.56 -18.26
C LEU A 834 5.99 1.09 -18.25
N GLU A 835 5.04 1.91 -17.79
CA GLU A 835 3.60 1.59 -17.83
C GLU A 835 3.07 1.37 -19.25
N GLN A 836 3.74 1.94 -20.25
CA GLN A 836 3.41 1.76 -21.67
C GLN A 836 4.09 0.54 -22.30
N ARG A 837 4.85 -0.22 -21.51
CA ARG A 837 5.52 -1.45 -21.96
C ARG A 837 4.74 -2.68 -21.54
N THR A 838 4.98 -3.76 -22.25
CA THR A 838 4.34 -5.06 -22.06
C THR A 838 5.38 -6.14 -21.80
N SER A 839 4.92 -7.32 -21.38
CA SER A 839 5.75 -8.53 -21.32
C SER A 839 6.40 -8.85 -22.69
N LYS A 840 5.73 -8.52 -23.79
CA LYS A 840 6.25 -8.59 -25.16
C LYS A 840 7.52 -7.79 -25.38
N ASP A 841 7.53 -6.55 -24.90
CA ASP A 841 8.67 -5.64 -25.06
C ASP A 841 9.89 -6.17 -24.31
N LEU A 842 9.68 -6.69 -23.09
CA LEU A 842 10.74 -7.34 -22.32
C LEU A 842 11.23 -8.62 -23.00
N PHE A 843 10.33 -9.44 -23.54
CA PHE A 843 10.70 -10.66 -24.27
C PHE A 843 11.64 -10.36 -25.43
N TYR A 844 11.27 -9.41 -26.31
CA TYR A 844 12.12 -9.06 -27.46
C TYR A 844 13.43 -8.38 -27.03
N TYR A 845 13.40 -7.58 -25.97
CA TYR A 845 14.59 -6.96 -25.41
C TYR A 845 15.59 -8.01 -24.90
N VAL A 846 15.12 -8.97 -24.08
CA VAL A 846 15.93 -10.07 -23.56
C VAL A 846 16.41 -10.99 -24.68
N LEU A 847 15.53 -11.36 -25.62
CA LEU A 847 15.87 -12.24 -26.74
C LEU A 847 16.96 -11.63 -27.63
N LYS A 848 16.89 -10.32 -27.91
CA LYS A 848 17.91 -9.59 -28.69
C LYS A 848 19.30 -9.68 -28.02
N ILE A 849 19.34 -9.52 -26.70
CA ILE A 849 20.59 -9.59 -25.91
C ILE A 849 21.11 -11.04 -25.84
N ALA A 850 20.22 -12.02 -25.70
CA ALA A 850 20.59 -13.43 -25.53
C ALA A 850 20.86 -14.17 -26.86
N LYS A 851 20.50 -13.61 -28.01
CA LYS A 851 20.63 -14.22 -29.34
C LYS A 851 22.03 -14.78 -29.67
N PRO A 852 23.16 -14.17 -29.26
CA PRO A 852 24.49 -14.73 -29.55
C PRO A 852 24.81 -16.04 -28.82
N ARG A 853 23.98 -16.46 -27.84
CA ARG A 853 24.25 -17.63 -27.00
C ARG A 853 23.76 -18.90 -27.72
N LYS A 854 24.52 -20.00 -27.67
CA LYS A 854 24.13 -21.31 -28.23
C LYS A 854 23.43 -22.16 -27.17
N TRP A 855 22.17 -22.52 -27.41
CA TRP A 855 21.33 -23.18 -26.41
C TRP A 855 21.33 -24.69 -26.66
N LYS A 856 22.00 -25.47 -25.80
CA LYS A 856 22.22 -26.92 -26.05
C LYS A 856 20.95 -27.78 -25.95
N TRP A 857 19.92 -27.32 -25.22
CA TRP A 857 18.74 -28.15 -24.87
C TRP A 857 17.41 -27.41 -24.99
N LEU A 858 17.43 -26.19 -25.54
CA LEU A 858 16.32 -25.25 -25.54
C LEU A 858 16.25 -24.60 -26.92
N ASN A 859 15.11 -24.76 -27.61
CA ASN A 859 14.88 -24.18 -28.92
C ASN A 859 13.59 -23.36 -28.88
N ILE A 860 13.63 -22.15 -29.44
CA ILE A 860 12.48 -21.27 -29.62
C ILE A 860 12.35 -21.02 -31.11
N GLY A 861 11.20 -21.34 -31.69
CA GLY A 861 10.91 -21.12 -33.10
C GLY A 861 9.46 -20.72 -33.32
N THR A 862 9.16 -20.12 -34.47
CA THR A 862 7.78 -19.80 -34.87
C THR A 862 7.25 -20.88 -35.80
N VAL A 863 6.02 -21.34 -35.57
CA VAL A 863 5.35 -22.36 -36.39
C VAL A 863 4.00 -21.82 -36.90
N PRO A 864 3.46 -22.37 -38.01
CA PRO A 864 2.19 -21.88 -38.57
C PRO A 864 0.95 -22.39 -37.81
N VAL A 865 1.07 -23.52 -37.11
CA VAL A 865 -0.03 -24.27 -36.50
C VAL A 865 0.14 -24.32 -34.98
N TYR A 866 -0.95 -24.08 -34.26
CA TYR A 866 -1.04 -24.21 -32.81
C TYR A 866 -1.44 -25.65 -32.43
N LYS A 867 -0.72 -26.27 -31.49
CA LYS A 867 -1.12 -27.53 -30.85
C LYS A 867 -1.17 -27.35 -29.33
N SER A 868 -2.35 -27.52 -28.74
CA SER A 868 -2.46 -27.49 -27.28
C SER A 868 -1.70 -28.65 -26.64
N PHE A 869 -0.90 -28.34 -25.63
CA PHE A 869 -0.20 -29.32 -24.80
C PHE A 869 -1.09 -29.88 -23.69
N MET A 870 -2.05 -29.09 -23.19
CA MET A 870 -2.79 -29.39 -21.97
C MET A 870 -4.25 -29.75 -22.21
N ASP A 871 -4.86 -29.32 -23.32
CA ASP A 871 -6.27 -29.57 -23.64
C ASP A 871 -6.47 -31.00 -24.15
N LEU A 872 -6.37 -31.97 -23.23
CA LEU A 872 -6.46 -33.39 -23.50
C LEU A 872 -7.43 -34.06 -22.50
N GLY A 873 -8.10 -35.11 -22.96
CA GLY A 873 -8.96 -35.97 -22.16
C GLY A 873 -10.35 -35.39 -21.91
N ASN A 874 -11.24 -36.21 -21.37
CA ASN A 874 -12.63 -35.82 -21.08
C ASN A 874 -12.90 -35.87 -19.58
N SER A 875 -13.32 -34.75 -18.99
CA SER A 875 -13.47 -34.65 -17.53
C SER A 875 -14.55 -35.59 -16.97
N ARG A 876 -15.66 -35.77 -17.69
CA ARG A 876 -16.75 -36.69 -17.30
C ARG A 876 -16.27 -38.15 -17.33
N GLN A 877 -15.46 -38.51 -18.33
CA GLN A 877 -14.83 -39.82 -18.41
C GLN A 877 -13.85 -40.04 -17.25
N VAL A 878 -12.97 -39.07 -16.97
CA VAL A 878 -12.04 -39.13 -15.83
C VAL A 878 -12.80 -39.28 -14.52
N PHE A 879 -13.88 -38.52 -14.35
CA PHE A 879 -14.76 -38.61 -13.20
C PHE A 879 -15.34 -40.03 -13.03
N GLU A 880 -15.89 -40.61 -14.10
CA GLU A 880 -16.42 -41.99 -14.09
C GLU A 880 -15.35 -43.03 -13.82
N TYR A 881 -14.15 -42.85 -14.39
CA TYR A 881 -13.01 -43.72 -14.15
C TYR A 881 -12.63 -43.73 -12.67
N ILE A 882 -12.54 -42.56 -12.02
CA ILE A 882 -12.17 -42.44 -10.61
C ILE A 882 -13.19 -43.12 -9.69
N MET A 883 -14.47 -43.06 -10.06
CA MET A 883 -15.61 -43.66 -9.35
C MET A 883 -15.84 -45.15 -9.71
N SER A 884 -14.95 -45.75 -10.52
CA SER A 884 -15.05 -47.14 -10.96
C SER A 884 -14.27 -48.11 -10.06
N ASN A 885 -14.87 -49.26 -9.78
CA ASN A 885 -14.32 -50.28 -8.89
C ASN A 885 -13.52 -51.37 -9.63
N SER A 886 -13.75 -51.59 -10.93
CA SER A 886 -13.05 -52.58 -11.75
C SER A 886 -12.41 -51.98 -13.03
N ASP A 887 -11.51 -52.73 -13.67
CA ASP A 887 -10.89 -52.27 -14.93
C ASP A 887 -11.89 -52.31 -16.10
N GLU A 888 -12.91 -53.16 -16.02
CA GLU A 888 -14.02 -53.24 -16.99
C GLU A 888 -14.88 -51.97 -16.92
N GLU A 889 -15.26 -51.52 -15.71
CA GLU A 889 -15.95 -50.23 -15.51
C GLU A 889 -15.09 -49.05 -15.97
N ARG A 890 -13.77 -49.09 -15.69
CA ARG A 890 -12.82 -48.07 -16.17
C ARG A 890 -12.73 -48.04 -17.69
N GLY A 891 -12.67 -49.19 -18.36
CA GLY A 891 -12.78 -49.26 -19.81
C GLY A 891 -14.09 -48.66 -20.31
N GLN A 892 -15.21 -49.06 -19.69
CA GLN A 892 -16.55 -48.58 -20.03
C GLN A 892 -16.66 -47.05 -19.96
N SER A 893 -15.95 -46.39 -19.02
CA SER A 893 -15.92 -44.93 -18.96
C SER A 893 -15.43 -44.27 -20.26
N TYR A 894 -14.43 -44.85 -20.93
CA TYR A 894 -13.95 -44.37 -22.24
C TYR A 894 -14.98 -44.65 -23.34
N PHE A 895 -15.59 -45.84 -23.34
CA PHE A 895 -16.63 -46.21 -24.30
C PHE A 895 -17.82 -45.26 -24.23
N ASN A 896 -18.21 -44.88 -23.01
CA ASN A 896 -19.35 -44.02 -22.73
C ASN A 896 -19.26 -42.67 -23.44
N VAL A 897 -18.05 -42.15 -23.68
CA VAL A 897 -17.86 -40.90 -24.43
C VAL A 897 -18.40 -41.06 -25.85
N PHE A 898 -18.02 -42.15 -26.53
CA PHE A 898 -18.43 -42.41 -27.92
C PHE A 898 -19.90 -42.82 -28.03
N SER A 899 -20.40 -43.62 -27.08
CA SER A 899 -21.80 -44.06 -27.11
C SER A 899 -22.76 -42.92 -26.85
N ARG A 900 -22.49 -42.07 -25.84
CA ARG A 900 -23.36 -40.94 -25.48
C ARG A 900 -23.49 -39.92 -26.59
N LEU A 901 -22.42 -39.69 -27.36
CA LEU A 901 -22.45 -38.70 -28.44
C LEU A 901 -23.53 -39.02 -29.50
N LYS A 902 -23.85 -40.29 -29.70
CA LYS A 902 -24.92 -40.72 -30.63
C LYS A 902 -26.33 -40.52 -30.07
N HIS A 903 -26.44 -40.42 -28.76
CA HIS A 903 -27.72 -40.35 -28.04
C HIS A 903 -27.96 -38.95 -27.45
N CYS A 904 -27.01 -38.03 -27.57
CA CYS A 904 -27.19 -36.65 -27.17
C CYS A 904 -27.61 -35.77 -28.36
N THR A 905 -28.27 -34.66 -28.04
CA THR A 905 -28.49 -33.59 -29.01
C THR A 905 -27.14 -32.91 -29.29
N ILE A 906 -26.58 -33.17 -30.46
CA ILE A 906 -25.35 -32.50 -30.91
C ILE A 906 -25.66 -31.08 -31.40
N PRO A 907 -24.76 -30.10 -31.20
CA PRO A 907 -25.00 -28.72 -31.63
C PRO A 907 -25.29 -28.64 -33.13
N GLN A 908 -26.31 -27.87 -33.52
CA GLN A 908 -26.66 -27.65 -34.92
C GLN A 908 -26.53 -26.16 -35.27
N PRO A 909 -25.30 -25.61 -35.29
CA PRO A 909 -25.10 -24.20 -35.64
C PRO A 909 -25.56 -23.91 -37.07
N ASN A 910 -26.10 -22.71 -37.26
CA ASN A 910 -26.70 -22.25 -38.52
C ASN A 910 -25.70 -21.52 -39.45
N ASN A 911 -24.47 -21.31 -38.99
CA ASN A 911 -23.40 -20.58 -39.68
C ASN A 911 -22.14 -21.46 -39.74
N LEU A 912 -21.41 -21.38 -40.85
CA LEU A 912 -20.26 -22.21 -41.21
C LEU A 912 -19.09 -22.05 -40.22
N LEU A 913 -18.85 -20.85 -39.70
CA LEU A 913 -17.79 -20.60 -38.70
C LEU A 913 -18.01 -21.46 -37.44
N LEU A 914 -19.24 -21.44 -36.92
CA LEU A 914 -19.61 -22.20 -35.73
C LEU A 914 -19.71 -23.71 -36.03
N ILE A 915 -20.03 -24.10 -37.27
CA ILE A 915 -19.92 -25.49 -37.72
C ILE A 915 -18.47 -25.97 -37.63
N TYR A 916 -17.52 -25.19 -38.17
CA TYR A 916 -16.09 -25.49 -38.08
C TYR A 916 -15.62 -25.60 -36.64
N TYR A 917 -15.95 -24.62 -35.80
CA TYR A 917 -15.63 -24.65 -34.38
C TYR A 917 -16.16 -25.92 -33.70
N THR A 918 -17.45 -26.21 -33.88
CA THR A 918 -18.11 -27.37 -33.25
C THR A 918 -17.46 -28.69 -33.67
N VAL A 919 -17.25 -28.89 -34.97
CA VAL A 919 -16.70 -30.16 -35.47
C VAL A 919 -15.23 -30.33 -35.08
N GLN A 920 -14.45 -29.24 -35.08
CA GLN A 920 -13.04 -29.26 -34.67
C GLN A 920 -12.91 -29.59 -33.18
N GLU A 921 -13.69 -28.93 -32.32
CA GLU A 921 -13.70 -29.20 -30.87
C GLU A 921 -14.17 -30.62 -30.56
N LEU A 922 -15.26 -31.10 -31.21
CA LEU A 922 -15.74 -32.47 -31.02
C LEU A 922 -14.68 -33.49 -31.46
N TYR A 923 -14.10 -33.30 -32.65
CA TYR A 923 -13.07 -34.19 -33.17
C TYR A 923 -11.85 -34.24 -32.24
N HIS A 924 -11.34 -33.07 -31.82
CA HIS A 924 -10.21 -32.96 -30.90
C HIS A 924 -10.48 -33.70 -29.59
N ASN A 925 -11.63 -33.46 -28.95
CA ASN A 925 -12.00 -34.15 -27.72
C ASN A 925 -12.06 -35.68 -27.89
N ILE A 926 -12.65 -36.18 -28.97
CA ILE A 926 -12.80 -37.63 -29.23
C ILE A 926 -11.45 -38.28 -29.54
N GLU A 927 -10.62 -37.63 -30.34
CA GLU A 927 -9.27 -38.10 -30.68
C GLU A 927 -8.43 -38.26 -29.41
N THR A 928 -8.46 -37.27 -28.50
CA THR A 928 -7.70 -37.33 -27.25
C THR A 928 -8.16 -38.48 -26.34
N VAL A 929 -9.47 -38.73 -26.26
CA VAL A 929 -10.03 -39.86 -25.50
C VAL A 929 -9.64 -41.20 -26.13
N LYS A 930 -9.63 -41.29 -27.46
CA LYS A 930 -9.17 -42.49 -28.19
C LYS A 930 -7.70 -42.79 -27.87
N GLU A 931 -6.83 -41.78 -27.94
CA GLU A 931 -5.39 -41.94 -27.61
C GLU A 931 -5.18 -42.42 -26.16
N GLN A 932 -5.88 -41.81 -25.20
CA GLN A 932 -5.81 -42.21 -23.80
C GLN A 932 -6.34 -43.62 -23.56
N MET A 933 -7.39 -44.02 -24.28
CA MET A 933 -7.94 -45.37 -24.19
C MET A 933 -6.98 -46.43 -24.73
N VAL A 934 -6.33 -46.17 -25.87
CA VAL A 934 -5.33 -47.07 -26.44
C VAL A 934 -4.19 -47.32 -25.45
N ASP A 935 -3.69 -46.26 -24.80
CA ASP A 935 -2.66 -46.36 -23.77
C ASP A 935 -3.16 -47.08 -22.50
N PHE A 936 -4.41 -46.88 -22.09
CA PHE A 936 -5.02 -47.66 -21.00
C PHE A 936 -5.06 -49.16 -21.34
N LEU A 937 -5.58 -49.55 -22.51
CA LEU A 937 -5.63 -50.95 -22.93
C LEU A 937 -4.23 -51.57 -22.99
N ASP A 938 -3.25 -50.90 -23.58
CA ASP A 938 -1.88 -51.40 -23.69
C ASP A 938 -1.25 -51.70 -22.32
N ARG A 939 -1.56 -50.90 -21.30
CA ARG A 939 -1.01 -51.08 -19.95
C ARG A 939 -1.74 -52.17 -19.18
N THR A 940 -3.06 -52.27 -19.32
CA THR A 940 -3.87 -53.23 -18.57
C THR A 940 -3.72 -54.64 -19.15
N CYS A 941 -3.61 -54.79 -20.48
CA CYS A 941 -3.36 -56.08 -21.14
C CYS A 941 -1.98 -56.68 -20.79
N LYS A 942 -0.97 -55.84 -20.56
CA LYS A 942 0.36 -56.29 -20.08
C LYS A 942 0.33 -56.89 -18.68
N LYS A 943 -0.67 -56.57 -17.85
CA LYS A 943 -0.82 -57.04 -16.47
C LYS A 943 -1.65 -58.33 -16.32
N ARG A 944 -2.43 -58.72 -17.35
CA ARG A 944 -3.36 -59.85 -17.30
C ARG A 944 -3.02 -60.92 -18.35
N ARG A 945 -2.09 -61.82 -18.00
CA ARG A 945 -1.85 -63.08 -18.73
C ARG A 945 -2.27 -64.25 -17.85
N TYR A 946 -3.23 -65.05 -18.30
CA TYR A 946 -3.60 -66.32 -17.66
C TYR A 946 -3.57 -67.42 -18.73
N ASN A 947 -2.77 -68.47 -18.52
CA ASN A 947 -2.54 -69.56 -19.49
C ASN A 947 -2.22 -69.09 -20.93
N GLY A 948 -1.40 -68.04 -21.08
CA GLY A 948 -0.98 -67.54 -22.39
C GLY A 948 -2.00 -66.67 -23.14
N ASN A 949 -3.24 -66.56 -22.65
CA ASN A 949 -4.28 -65.70 -23.24
C ASN A 949 -4.26 -64.30 -22.62
N ILE A 950 -4.38 -63.28 -23.48
CA ILE A 950 -4.50 -61.86 -23.08
C ILE A 950 -5.94 -61.61 -22.65
N LEU A 951 -6.15 -61.25 -21.39
CA LEU A 951 -7.46 -60.87 -20.86
C LEU A 951 -7.59 -59.35 -20.91
N GLU A 952 -8.14 -58.82 -22.01
CA GLU A 952 -8.43 -57.40 -22.15
C GLU A 952 -9.64 -57.00 -21.27
N PRO A 953 -9.64 -55.85 -20.58
CA PRO A 953 -10.80 -55.36 -19.83
C PRO A 953 -12.05 -55.16 -20.71
N MET A 954 -11.82 -54.91 -22.01
CA MET A 954 -12.78 -55.01 -23.09
C MET A 954 -11.99 -55.01 -24.42
N SER A 955 -12.51 -55.69 -25.45
CA SER A 955 -11.83 -55.88 -26.74
C SER A 955 -11.43 -54.56 -27.39
N ARG A 956 -10.15 -54.41 -27.78
CA ARG A 956 -9.63 -53.27 -28.54
C ARG A 956 -10.43 -53.01 -29.82
N ASP A 957 -10.82 -54.06 -30.54
CA ASP A 957 -11.62 -53.95 -31.77
C ASP A 957 -13.00 -53.36 -31.51
N VAL A 958 -13.64 -53.70 -30.38
CA VAL A 958 -14.94 -53.14 -29.97
C VAL A 958 -14.84 -51.63 -29.77
N TYR A 959 -13.78 -51.15 -29.11
CA TYR A 959 -13.56 -49.70 -28.93
C TYR A 959 -13.24 -48.99 -30.23
N LEU A 960 -12.31 -49.51 -31.03
CA LEU A 960 -11.94 -48.88 -32.30
C LEU A 960 -13.15 -48.81 -33.23
N LYS A 961 -14.01 -49.84 -33.22
CA LYS A 961 -15.29 -49.82 -33.93
C LYS A 961 -16.24 -48.76 -33.37
N ALA A 962 -16.34 -48.61 -32.05
CA ALA A 962 -17.17 -47.56 -31.44
C ALA A 962 -16.69 -46.15 -31.79
N TYR A 963 -15.38 -45.92 -31.74
CA TYR A 963 -14.72 -44.69 -32.17
C TYR A 963 -14.96 -44.40 -33.65
N ASN A 964 -14.66 -45.35 -34.54
CA ASN A 964 -14.87 -45.18 -35.99
C ASN A 964 -16.33 -44.87 -36.31
N ASN A 965 -17.28 -45.62 -35.72
CA ASN A 965 -18.69 -45.33 -35.89
C ASN A 965 -19.11 -43.96 -35.34
N CYS A 966 -18.38 -43.40 -34.36
CA CYS A 966 -18.61 -42.06 -33.81
C CYS A 966 -18.08 -40.99 -34.76
N ILE A 967 -16.88 -41.20 -35.32
CA ILE A 967 -16.32 -40.34 -36.38
C ILE A 967 -17.21 -40.35 -37.62
N ASP A 968 -17.67 -41.51 -38.07
CA ASP A 968 -18.61 -41.64 -39.20
C ASP A 968 -19.93 -40.88 -38.95
N PHE A 969 -20.41 -40.89 -37.70
CA PHE A 969 -21.59 -40.12 -37.30
C PHE A 969 -21.34 -38.61 -37.41
N ILE A 970 -20.22 -38.11 -36.90
CA ILE A 970 -19.83 -36.69 -36.98
C ILE A 970 -19.65 -36.28 -38.45
N GLU A 971 -18.94 -37.09 -39.22
CA GLU A 971 -18.71 -36.87 -40.65
C GLU A 971 -20.04 -36.77 -41.41
N ARG A 972 -20.96 -37.70 -41.18
CA ARG A 972 -22.30 -37.69 -41.80
C ARG A 972 -23.11 -36.44 -41.43
N VAL A 973 -22.95 -35.90 -40.22
CA VAL A 973 -23.71 -34.74 -39.76
C VAL A 973 -23.12 -33.43 -40.29
N TYR A 974 -21.81 -33.25 -40.21
CA TYR A 974 -21.18 -31.94 -40.45
C TYR A 974 -20.55 -31.81 -41.84
N ARG A 975 -20.03 -32.89 -42.46
CA ARG A 975 -19.41 -32.78 -43.79
C ARG A 975 -20.38 -32.27 -44.86
N PRO A 976 -21.64 -32.73 -44.96
CA PRO A 976 -22.59 -32.17 -45.92
C PRO A 976 -22.86 -30.68 -45.68
N LYS A 977 -22.79 -30.21 -44.43
CA LYS A 977 -23.00 -28.80 -44.10
C LYS A 977 -21.81 -27.92 -44.46
N ILE A 978 -20.59 -28.45 -44.34
CA ILE A 978 -19.35 -27.78 -44.77
C ILE A 978 -19.28 -27.70 -46.30
N LEU A 979 -19.67 -28.78 -47.00
CA LEU A 979 -19.63 -28.87 -48.46
C LEU A 979 -20.82 -28.21 -49.16
N ALA A 980 -21.90 -27.90 -48.44
CA ALA A 980 -23.03 -27.17 -49.01
C ALA A 980 -22.51 -25.80 -49.49
N GLU A 981 -22.51 -25.57 -50.80
CA GLU A 981 -22.05 -24.34 -51.47
C GLU A 981 -22.90 -23.11 -51.09
N LYS A 982 -22.85 -22.70 -49.83
CA LYS A 982 -23.46 -21.46 -49.36
C LYS A 982 -22.34 -20.45 -49.27
N ARG A 983 -22.38 -19.40 -50.11
CA ARG A 983 -21.67 -18.16 -49.78
C ARG A 983 -22.20 -17.71 -48.43
N GLU A 984 -21.36 -17.81 -47.41
CA GLU A 984 -21.73 -17.34 -46.11
C GLU A 984 -21.98 -15.82 -46.19
N LYS A 985 -23.06 -15.36 -45.57
CA LYS A 985 -23.30 -13.92 -45.46
C LYS A 985 -22.23 -13.31 -44.54
N PRO A 986 -21.79 -12.06 -44.79
CA PRO A 986 -20.91 -11.35 -43.87
C PRO A 986 -21.42 -11.49 -42.44
N ILE A 987 -20.53 -11.92 -41.53
CA ILE A 987 -20.88 -11.97 -40.10
C ILE A 987 -20.74 -10.56 -39.57
N GLU A 988 -21.86 -9.91 -39.33
CA GLU A 988 -21.90 -8.56 -38.78
C GLU A 988 -21.51 -8.59 -37.29
N TYR A 989 -20.54 -7.75 -36.92
CA TYR A 989 -20.20 -7.45 -35.54
C TYR A 989 -19.78 -5.99 -35.44
N PHE A 990 -20.01 -5.38 -34.29
CA PHE A 990 -19.64 -3.99 -34.03
C PHE A 990 -18.52 -3.92 -33.00
N ILE A 991 -17.46 -3.20 -33.35
CA ILE A 991 -16.41 -2.78 -32.43
C ILE A 991 -16.60 -1.27 -32.25
N ASN A 992 -17.23 -0.88 -31.16
CA ASN A 992 -17.37 0.52 -30.79
C ASN A 992 -16.29 0.88 -29.76
N GLY A 993 -15.54 1.96 -30.00
CA GLY A 993 -14.46 2.44 -29.12
C GLY A 993 -13.05 2.33 -29.72
N ASP A 994 -12.14 3.18 -29.23
CA ASP A 994 -10.71 3.13 -29.53
C ASP A 994 -9.99 2.20 -28.54
N PHE A 995 -9.52 1.06 -29.04
CA PHE A 995 -8.76 0.06 -28.28
C PHE A 995 -7.26 0.07 -28.60
N SER A 996 -6.76 1.15 -29.22
CA SER A 996 -5.33 1.29 -29.55
C SER A 996 -4.46 1.51 -28.32
N ARG A 997 -5.04 2.02 -27.23
CA ARG A 997 -4.35 2.31 -25.96
C ARG A 997 -5.10 1.75 -24.77
N LEU A 998 -4.36 1.45 -23.72
CA LEU A 998 -4.91 1.07 -22.42
C LEU A 998 -5.43 2.33 -21.70
N ILE A 999 -6.71 2.35 -21.35
CA ILE A 999 -7.35 3.45 -20.62
C ILE A 999 -7.58 3.02 -19.18
N HIS A 1000 -6.89 3.64 -18.22
CA HIS A 1000 -7.12 3.31 -16.80
C HIS A 1000 -8.50 3.78 -16.33
N ALA A 1001 -9.09 3.05 -15.38
CA ALA A 1001 -10.32 3.47 -14.71
C ALA A 1001 -10.17 4.90 -14.16
N PRO A 1002 -11.15 5.79 -14.38
CA PRO A 1002 -11.11 7.17 -13.89
C PRO A 1002 -11.45 7.28 -12.39
N TYR A 1003 -11.52 6.16 -11.67
CA TYR A 1003 -11.90 6.08 -10.26
C TYR A 1003 -11.01 5.11 -9.48
N THR A 1004 -10.92 5.33 -8.17
CA THR A 1004 -10.24 4.45 -7.20
C THR A 1004 -11.23 3.97 -6.14
N GLU A 1005 -10.78 3.15 -5.18
CA GLU A 1005 -11.64 2.73 -4.06
C GLU A 1005 -12.14 3.94 -3.27
N GLU A 1006 -11.30 4.96 -3.10
CA GLU A 1006 -11.65 6.19 -2.40
C GLU A 1006 -12.63 7.09 -3.18
N THR A 1007 -12.77 6.93 -4.49
CA THR A 1007 -13.76 7.68 -5.28
C THR A 1007 -15.19 7.41 -4.79
N PHE A 1008 -15.49 6.20 -4.30
CA PHE A 1008 -16.79 5.81 -3.74
C PHE A 1008 -17.14 6.49 -2.40
N LEU A 1009 -16.20 7.22 -1.81
CA LEU A 1009 -16.43 8.09 -0.66
C LEU A 1009 -16.88 9.51 -1.06
N THR A 1010 -17.01 9.79 -2.37
CA THR A 1010 -17.38 11.09 -2.92
C THR A 1010 -18.56 10.93 -3.89
N PRO A 1011 -19.82 10.96 -3.38
CA PRO A 1011 -21.02 10.67 -4.16
C PRO A 1011 -21.19 11.55 -5.41
N ASP A 1012 -20.89 12.85 -5.30
CA ASP A 1012 -20.98 13.79 -6.42
C ASP A 1012 -20.08 13.39 -7.60
N LEU A 1013 -18.86 12.94 -7.32
CA LEU A 1013 -17.92 12.46 -8.34
C LEU A 1013 -18.43 11.17 -8.99
N ILE A 1014 -19.08 10.28 -8.23
CA ILE A 1014 -19.73 9.09 -8.81
C ILE A 1014 -20.87 9.48 -9.75
N VAL A 1015 -21.69 10.47 -9.39
CA VAL A 1015 -22.75 10.98 -10.28
C VAL A 1015 -22.16 11.50 -11.60
N GLU A 1016 -21.07 12.27 -11.55
CA GLU A 1016 -20.37 12.78 -12.73
C GLU A 1016 -19.83 11.64 -13.61
N LEU A 1017 -19.14 10.67 -13.00
CA LEU A 1017 -18.56 9.52 -13.71
C LEU A 1017 -19.64 8.65 -14.37
N LEU A 1018 -20.73 8.37 -13.66
CA LEU A 1018 -21.87 7.61 -14.20
C LEU A 1018 -22.56 8.35 -15.35
N SER A 1019 -22.61 9.68 -15.29
CA SER A 1019 -23.26 10.50 -16.32
C SER A 1019 -22.42 10.65 -17.60
N THR A 1020 -21.11 10.42 -17.53
CA THR A 1020 -20.16 10.63 -18.64
C THR A 1020 -19.62 9.34 -19.27
N SER A 1021 -19.93 8.17 -18.70
CA SER A 1021 -19.42 6.88 -19.16
C SER A 1021 -20.12 6.38 -20.45
N ASP A 1022 -19.34 5.94 -21.44
CA ASP A 1022 -19.87 5.31 -22.68
C ASP A 1022 -20.19 3.83 -22.46
N ASN A 1023 -21.45 3.45 -22.63
CA ASN A 1023 -21.95 2.10 -22.40
C ASN A 1023 -22.11 1.24 -23.66
N ASN A 1024 -21.76 1.74 -24.84
CA ASN A 1024 -22.01 0.99 -26.08
C ASN A 1024 -20.90 -0.03 -26.42
N SER A 1025 -19.92 -0.21 -25.53
CA SER A 1025 -18.79 -1.13 -25.75
C SER A 1025 -19.14 -2.57 -25.35
N VAL A 1026 -18.77 -3.53 -26.18
CA VAL A 1026 -18.98 -4.97 -25.93
C VAL A 1026 -17.64 -5.69 -25.92
N ASP A 1027 -17.44 -6.58 -24.95
CA ASP A 1027 -16.26 -7.45 -24.91
C ASP A 1027 -16.44 -8.63 -25.88
N LEU A 1028 -15.67 -8.61 -26.98
CA LEU A 1028 -15.64 -9.65 -28.00
C LEU A 1028 -14.40 -10.55 -27.91
N THR A 1029 -13.64 -10.51 -26.80
CA THR A 1029 -12.41 -11.28 -26.64
C THR A 1029 -12.63 -12.79 -26.82
N SER A 1030 -13.64 -13.37 -26.17
CA SER A 1030 -13.90 -14.81 -26.28
C SER A 1030 -14.21 -15.24 -27.72
N TYR A 1031 -14.92 -14.39 -28.49
CA TYR A 1031 -15.17 -14.63 -29.91
C TYR A 1031 -13.89 -14.55 -30.75
N ARG A 1032 -13.03 -13.57 -30.46
CA ARG A 1032 -11.71 -13.43 -31.09
C ARG A 1032 -10.87 -14.69 -30.90
N GLU A 1033 -10.89 -15.28 -29.70
CA GLU A 1033 -10.16 -16.53 -29.41
C GLU A 1033 -10.70 -17.72 -30.21
N ILE A 1034 -12.03 -17.86 -30.29
CA ILE A 1034 -12.69 -18.87 -31.11
C ILE A 1034 -12.25 -18.74 -32.58
N VAL A 1035 -12.27 -17.52 -33.13
CA VAL A 1035 -11.82 -17.25 -34.51
C VAL A 1035 -10.35 -17.65 -34.70
N ILE A 1036 -9.46 -17.32 -33.75
CA ILE A 1036 -8.04 -17.69 -33.82
C ILE A 1036 -7.86 -19.21 -33.81
N LEU A 1037 -8.59 -19.94 -32.95
CA LEU A 1037 -8.51 -21.39 -32.88
C LEU A 1037 -8.92 -22.05 -34.20
N ILE A 1038 -10.01 -21.59 -34.81
CA ILE A 1038 -10.48 -22.10 -36.11
C ILE A 1038 -9.43 -21.83 -37.21
N LEU A 1039 -8.91 -20.61 -37.28
CA LEU A 1039 -7.92 -20.19 -38.30
C LEU A 1039 -6.58 -20.95 -38.19
N LYS A 1040 -6.23 -21.43 -36.99
CA LYS A 1040 -4.97 -22.12 -36.69
C LYS A 1040 -5.10 -23.66 -36.66
N ASN A 1041 -6.31 -24.20 -36.81
CA ASN A 1041 -6.54 -25.64 -36.88
C ASN A 1041 -5.93 -26.24 -38.16
N ASN A 1042 -5.35 -27.43 -38.06
CA ASN A 1042 -4.78 -28.19 -39.18
C ASN A 1042 -5.21 -29.68 -39.19
N GLY A 1043 -6.28 -30.01 -38.47
CA GLY A 1043 -6.84 -31.35 -38.41
C GLY A 1043 -7.68 -31.70 -39.64
N PRO A 1044 -8.42 -32.82 -39.60
CA PRO A 1044 -9.26 -33.27 -40.72
C PRO A 1044 -10.34 -32.26 -41.17
N TYR A 1045 -10.70 -31.33 -40.30
CA TYR A 1045 -11.67 -30.26 -40.53
C TYR A 1045 -11.02 -28.87 -40.59
N GLN A 1046 -9.76 -28.77 -41.03
CA GLN A 1046 -9.13 -27.47 -41.29
C GLN A 1046 -9.93 -26.67 -42.33
N LEU A 1047 -9.87 -25.34 -42.24
CA LEU A 1047 -10.46 -24.47 -43.25
C LEU A 1047 -9.82 -24.70 -44.61
N ASP A 1048 -10.64 -24.66 -45.66
CA ASP A 1048 -10.11 -24.56 -47.02
C ASP A 1048 -9.46 -23.18 -47.24
N ARG A 1049 -8.72 -23.00 -48.34
CA ARG A 1049 -8.00 -21.75 -48.61
C ARG A 1049 -8.94 -20.56 -48.73
N ARG A 1050 -10.09 -20.74 -49.37
CA ARG A 1050 -11.07 -19.68 -49.64
C ARG A 1050 -11.74 -19.23 -48.34
N ASP A 1051 -12.19 -20.16 -47.51
CA ASP A 1051 -12.87 -19.86 -46.24
C ASP A 1051 -11.91 -19.21 -45.25
N LYS A 1052 -10.65 -19.64 -45.24
CA LYS A 1052 -9.59 -19.02 -44.44
C LYS A 1052 -9.34 -17.57 -44.84
N GLU A 1053 -9.22 -17.29 -46.14
CA GLU A 1053 -9.06 -15.92 -46.66
C GLU A 1053 -10.28 -15.06 -46.29
N TYR A 1054 -11.50 -15.59 -46.46
CA TYR A 1054 -12.75 -14.92 -46.10
C TYR A 1054 -12.82 -14.54 -44.62
N TYR A 1055 -12.59 -15.48 -43.69
CA TYR A 1055 -12.68 -15.16 -42.25
C TYR A 1055 -11.56 -14.23 -41.77
N MET A 1056 -10.37 -14.32 -42.36
CA MET A 1056 -9.28 -13.38 -42.06
C MET A 1056 -9.65 -11.95 -42.45
N GLU A 1057 -10.30 -11.76 -43.60
CA GLU A 1057 -10.79 -10.46 -44.05
C GLU A 1057 -11.98 -9.98 -43.22
N ASN A 1058 -13.01 -10.83 -43.05
CA ASN A 1058 -14.22 -10.49 -42.30
C ASN A 1058 -13.92 -10.11 -40.84
N PHE A 1059 -12.99 -10.81 -40.18
CA PHE A 1059 -12.60 -10.54 -38.79
C PHE A 1059 -11.34 -9.68 -38.64
N ASN A 1060 -10.84 -9.04 -39.70
CA ASN A 1060 -9.57 -8.31 -39.66
C ASN A 1060 -9.56 -7.23 -38.55
N SER A 1061 -10.66 -6.47 -38.41
CA SER A 1061 -10.76 -5.46 -37.35
C SER A 1061 -10.68 -6.08 -35.96
N LEU A 1062 -11.41 -7.17 -35.68
CA LEU A 1062 -11.38 -7.87 -34.39
C LEU A 1062 -10.01 -8.50 -34.09
N LEU A 1063 -9.39 -9.12 -35.09
CA LEU A 1063 -8.08 -9.75 -34.93
C LEU A 1063 -6.96 -8.73 -34.69
N SER A 1064 -7.10 -7.52 -35.26
CA SER A 1064 -6.18 -6.40 -35.08
C SER A 1064 -6.35 -5.67 -33.74
N THR A 1065 -7.51 -5.78 -33.10
CA THR A 1065 -7.78 -5.16 -31.80
C THR A 1065 -6.98 -5.83 -30.68
N ASN A 1066 -6.45 -5.03 -29.77
CA ASN A 1066 -5.81 -5.52 -28.56
C ASN A 1066 -6.89 -6.03 -27.57
N PRO A 1067 -6.91 -7.35 -27.25
CA PRO A 1067 -7.94 -7.93 -26.40
C PRO A 1067 -7.93 -7.37 -24.97
N LEU A 1068 -6.75 -7.07 -24.42
CA LEU A 1068 -6.63 -6.52 -23.08
C LEU A 1068 -7.25 -5.12 -23.00
N ASN A 1069 -7.03 -4.27 -24.00
CA ASN A 1069 -7.61 -2.93 -24.02
C ASN A 1069 -9.14 -2.99 -24.13
N MET A 1070 -9.67 -3.95 -24.91
CA MET A 1070 -11.11 -4.19 -25.03
C MET A 1070 -11.74 -4.60 -23.70
N GLN A 1071 -11.21 -5.66 -23.06
CA GLN A 1071 -11.66 -6.12 -21.75
C GLN A 1071 -11.63 -4.99 -20.72
N ASN A 1072 -10.51 -4.28 -20.63
CA ASN A 1072 -10.31 -3.23 -19.65
C ASN A 1072 -11.29 -2.07 -19.82
N ASN A 1073 -11.51 -1.59 -21.06
CA ASN A 1073 -12.42 -0.47 -21.30
C ASN A 1073 -13.87 -0.83 -20.94
N VAL A 1074 -14.31 -2.04 -21.31
CA VAL A 1074 -15.64 -2.55 -20.93
C VAL A 1074 -15.75 -2.71 -19.40
N ALA A 1075 -14.70 -3.22 -18.76
CA ALA A 1075 -14.68 -3.44 -17.33
C ALA A 1075 -14.68 -2.14 -16.51
N ASN A 1076 -14.04 -1.08 -16.96
CA ASN A 1076 -14.07 0.23 -16.30
C ASN A 1076 -15.53 0.72 -16.13
N VAL A 1077 -16.38 0.52 -17.14
CA VAL A 1077 -17.76 1.00 -17.09
C VAL A 1077 -18.61 0.07 -16.22
N ASN A 1078 -18.64 -1.22 -16.55
CA ASN A 1078 -19.47 -2.20 -15.84
C ASN A 1078 -19.16 -2.30 -14.34
N THR A 1079 -17.89 -2.15 -13.96
CA THR A 1079 -17.47 -2.21 -12.55
C THR A 1079 -17.95 -0.98 -11.79
N LEU A 1080 -17.87 0.21 -12.41
CA LEU A 1080 -18.40 1.45 -11.82
C LEU A 1080 -19.90 1.31 -11.52
N TYR A 1081 -20.70 0.85 -12.48
CA TYR A 1081 -22.15 0.66 -12.28
C TYR A 1081 -22.45 -0.39 -11.19
N ASP A 1082 -21.82 -1.57 -11.26
CA ASP A 1082 -22.08 -2.68 -10.34
C ASP A 1082 -21.70 -2.35 -8.89
N LEU A 1083 -20.51 -1.79 -8.68
CA LEU A 1083 -20.05 -1.42 -7.34
C LEU A 1083 -20.79 -0.21 -6.80
N SER A 1084 -21.09 0.81 -7.61
CA SER A 1084 -21.88 1.96 -7.17
C SER A 1084 -23.25 1.50 -6.68
N TYR A 1085 -23.92 0.62 -7.43
CA TYR A 1085 -25.20 0.05 -7.01
C TYR A 1085 -25.08 -0.66 -5.66
N LYS A 1086 -24.09 -1.54 -5.49
CA LYS A 1086 -23.91 -2.34 -4.27
C LYS A 1086 -23.56 -1.48 -3.06
N VAL A 1087 -22.61 -0.56 -3.21
CA VAL A 1087 -22.12 0.33 -2.15
C VAL A 1087 -23.26 1.25 -1.69
N TYR A 1088 -23.86 2.01 -2.60
CA TYR A 1088 -24.86 3.01 -2.22
C TYR A 1088 -26.21 2.40 -1.84
N SER A 1089 -26.59 1.23 -2.37
CA SER A 1089 -27.78 0.52 -1.87
C SER A 1089 -27.58 0.05 -0.42
N ASN A 1090 -26.38 -0.48 -0.11
CA ASN A 1090 -26.06 -0.94 1.24
C ASN A 1090 -25.98 0.24 2.22
N ASP A 1091 -25.30 1.32 1.84
CA ASP A 1091 -25.19 2.51 2.68
C ASP A 1091 -26.55 3.17 2.91
N LEU A 1092 -27.38 3.29 1.87
CA LEU A 1092 -28.75 3.82 1.99
C LEU A 1092 -29.62 2.96 2.92
N SER A 1093 -29.42 1.64 2.93
CA SER A 1093 -30.16 0.72 3.82
C SER A 1093 -29.72 0.83 5.28
N ALA A 1094 -28.48 1.27 5.54
CA ALA A 1094 -27.93 1.44 6.88
C ALA A 1094 -28.25 2.80 7.51
N MET A 1095 -28.82 3.74 6.74
CA MET A 1095 -29.12 5.09 7.20
C MET A 1095 -30.42 5.19 7.99
N ASP A 1096 -30.39 5.96 9.08
CA ASP A 1096 -31.60 6.38 9.78
C ASP A 1096 -32.28 7.53 9.01
N LYS A 1097 -33.46 7.26 8.46
CA LYS A 1097 -34.24 8.21 7.65
C LYS A 1097 -35.03 9.23 8.50
N SER A 1098 -35.03 9.09 9.82
CA SER A 1098 -35.73 10.02 10.73
C SER A 1098 -34.91 11.27 11.07
N CYS A 1099 -33.67 11.35 10.59
CA CYS A 1099 -32.64 12.28 11.01
C CYS A 1099 -32.33 13.31 9.92
N ASN A 1100 -32.51 14.61 10.19
CA ASN A 1100 -32.33 15.64 9.17
C ASN A 1100 -30.90 15.71 8.59
N LEU A 1101 -29.88 15.35 9.38
CA LEU A 1101 -28.48 15.33 8.94
C LEU A 1101 -28.17 14.20 7.93
N SER A 1102 -28.98 13.15 7.89
CA SER A 1102 -28.82 12.05 6.92
C SER A 1102 -29.58 12.30 5.60
N LEU A 1103 -30.58 13.19 5.59
CA LEU A 1103 -31.45 13.42 4.43
C LEU A 1103 -30.68 13.82 3.16
N LYS A 1104 -29.66 14.69 3.27
CA LYS A 1104 -28.82 15.06 2.12
C LYS A 1104 -28.17 13.84 1.46
N PHE A 1105 -27.59 12.94 2.24
CA PHE A 1105 -26.98 11.72 1.71
C PHE A 1105 -28.01 10.72 1.20
N VAL A 1106 -29.19 10.64 1.83
CA VAL A 1106 -30.30 9.84 1.33
C VAL A 1106 -30.71 10.28 -0.08
N GLU A 1107 -30.81 11.59 -0.33
CA GLU A 1107 -31.12 12.16 -1.64
C GLU A 1107 -30.01 11.87 -2.67
N GLU A 1108 -28.74 12.12 -2.32
CA GLU A 1108 -27.59 11.85 -3.19
C GLU A 1108 -27.50 10.37 -3.57
N TYR A 1109 -27.64 9.46 -2.60
CA TYR A 1109 -27.53 8.03 -2.86
C TYR A 1109 -28.73 7.54 -3.69
N THR A 1110 -29.92 8.07 -3.43
CA THR A 1110 -31.11 7.75 -4.24
C THR A 1110 -30.92 8.19 -5.69
N ARG A 1111 -30.39 9.39 -5.92
CA ARG A 1111 -30.06 9.90 -7.27
C ARG A 1111 -29.07 9.00 -7.99
N ILE A 1112 -28.02 8.53 -7.31
CA ILE A 1112 -27.06 7.57 -7.90
C ILE A 1112 -27.78 6.29 -8.34
N LEU A 1113 -28.64 5.74 -7.48
CA LEU A 1113 -29.38 4.52 -7.79
C LEU A 1113 -30.39 4.72 -8.93
N GLU A 1114 -30.99 5.91 -9.07
CA GLU A 1114 -31.86 6.25 -10.19
C GLU A 1114 -31.11 6.30 -11.52
N ILE A 1115 -29.93 6.94 -11.55
CA ILE A 1115 -29.07 6.96 -12.74
C ILE A 1115 -28.73 5.52 -13.16
N ILE A 1116 -28.35 4.67 -12.21
CA ILE A 1116 -28.05 3.26 -12.48
C ILE A 1116 -29.29 2.48 -12.97
N LYS A 1117 -30.49 2.77 -12.45
CA LYS A 1117 -31.73 2.12 -12.92
C LYS A 1117 -32.11 2.48 -14.35
N THR A 1118 -31.77 3.69 -14.82
CA THR A 1118 -32.00 4.03 -16.23
C THR A 1118 -31.11 3.26 -17.19
N PHE A 1119 -30.08 2.58 -16.67
CA PHE A 1119 -29.10 1.82 -17.42
C PHE A 1119 -29.40 0.31 -17.47
N ILE A 1120 -29.91 -0.27 -16.38
CA ILE A 1120 -30.31 -1.70 -16.29
C ILE A 1120 -31.61 -1.90 -17.08
#